data_AF-A0A8H6XWT6-F1
#
_entry.id   AF-A0A8H6XWT6-F1
#
_cell.length_a   1.000
_cell.length_b   1.000
_cell.length_c   1.000
_cell.angle_alpha   90.00
_cell.angle_beta   90.00
_cell.angle_gamma   90.00
#
_symmetry.space_group_name_H-M   'P 1'
#
loop_
_entity.id
_entity.type
_entity.pdbx_description
1 polymer ?
#
loop_
_entity_poly.entity_id
_entity_poly.type
_entity_poly.pdbx_seq_one_letter_code
_entity_poly.pdbx_strand_id
1 'polypeptide(L)'
;MAYLLAPYNSAMRVGMGFNSFTQQLCINDAVKTTGNQSATEKSLRPQYKKGEMESSTSQVVTWTAKFVDRISEVTDSMNISGSLEIKCDAIGGGGGASASFIDSNKFKESDLNYFIQVKVTNEQLVTHDVTEFCPIENVSAADFTRIYGDSFISGFIEGGEFNALVSIKLKDRSKAKEISGQLKIELDLKAVNVKGTAEGGKKDLESSYDGETTISVSWTGGGDIKDETVTDWTLANLKAVAMEFPEKVMSCPMRTNAILTKYTSLKSFHEKTLKGSPLDYENAGVYSSALLDAYMDFKVMWRNIQIAAWEVEQGQSYLVAKPDLPELSEMAAEAKKYYAAQTDRYQKSLPGPAAESEASSEEEKSDGSTATAGQVVKAGPREPVEAPLPPNALRPYPATIFGLDKARRDCRFEMIKIVKEVDAVAYDPKVAIDPSRTWQYLSPAVFRLLLPSVHNIDAEKKAAAVSEEARLAAENVAKTNQAVQDELAAVRRKLADTEANLATAQNQLGQKTDAAADLETRLVNAESTVKELVPYGWYCPVPLDTPIRFVGVQTGLALDWPVGTTNACMWQSHGGTNQGWRIIRSKYGFYIKQMDQNKYLQCQAVSGNNDRIYIGTGEVGSTFLFEQMPDGTTMIHLADRLDYTLNVEGASPANGTKPIMWLGGKSNNDRWRIRAHNQV
;
A
#
# COMPACT_ATOMS: atom_id res chain seq x y z
N MET A 1 3.80 22.91 -37.51
CA MET A 1 3.65 21.56 -38.10
C MET A 1 4.69 20.66 -37.47
N ALA A 2 4.35 19.41 -37.14
CA ALA A 2 5.34 18.45 -36.66
C ALA A 2 6.30 18.10 -37.82
N TYR A 3 7.61 18.10 -37.55
CA TYR A 3 8.59 17.66 -38.54
C TYR A 3 8.54 16.15 -38.73
N LEU A 4 8.78 15.68 -39.96
CA LEU A 4 9.12 14.28 -40.20
C LEU A 4 10.60 14.09 -39.83
N LEU A 5 10.87 13.20 -38.88
CA LEU A 5 12.20 13.01 -38.30
C LEU A 5 12.69 11.58 -38.50
N ALA A 6 14.01 11.44 -38.64
CA ALA A 6 14.70 10.16 -38.55
C ALA A 6 15.91 10.29 -37.60
N PRO A 7 16.38 9.21 -36.96
CA PRO A 7 17.56 9.24 -36.11
C PRO A 7 18.78 9.65 -36.93
N TYR A 8 19.62 10.53 -36.38
CA TYR A 8 20.79 11.00 -37.10
C TYR A 8 21.84 9.90 -37.27
N ASN A 9 22.44 9.82 -38.46
CA ASN A 9 23.61 9.00 -38.76
C ASN A 9 24.70 9.90 -39.35
N SER A 10 25.97 9.68 -39.00
CA SER A 10 27.11 10.45 -39.49
C SER A 10 27.32 10.40 -41.01
N ALA A 11 26.70 9.44 -41.71
CA ALA A 11 26.68 9.37 -43.17
C ALA A 11 25.63 10.28 -43.82
N MET A 12 24.67 10.81 -43.06
CA MET A 12 23.62 11.71 -43.57
C MET A 12 24.19 13.05 -44.03
N ARG A 13 23.68 13.55 -45.16
CA ARG A 13 24.06 14.85 -45.73
C ARG A 13 22.81 15.61 -46.15
N VAL A 14 22.88 16.94 -46.05
CA VAL A 14 21.83 17.81 -46.57
C VAL A 14 21.66 17.59 -48.07
N GLY A 15 20.42 17.60 -48.57
CA GLY A 15 20.11 17.38 -49.98
C GLY A 15 20.14 15.92 -50.44
N MET A 16 20.56 15.00 -49.56
CA MET A 16 20.52 13.55 -49.82
C MET A 16 19.09 13.03 -49.80
N GLY A 17 18.77 12.11 -50.70
CA GLY A 17 17.53 11.36 -50.69
C GLY A 17 17.46 10.38 -49.53
N PHE A 18 16.25 10.15 -49.04
CA PHE A 18 16.00 9.33 -47.86
C PHE A 18 14.66 8.61 -47.96
N ASN A 19 14.66 7.31 -47.68
CA ASN A 19 13.44 6.54 -47.54
C ASN A 19 12.99 6.59 -46.08
N SER A 20 11.89 7.31 -45.78
CA SER A 20 11.39 7.48 -44.41
C SER A 20 10.83 6.20 -43.81
N PHE A 21 10.41 5.24 -44.64
CA PHE A 21 9.86 3.97 -44.19
C PHE A 21 10.95 2.98 -43.80
N THR A 22 11.92 2.74 -44.68
CA THR A 22 13.07 1.83 -44.44
C THR A 22 14.21 2.48 -43.68
N GLN A 23 14.19 3.80 -43.55
CA GLN A 23 15.25 4.64 -42.98
C GLN A 23 16.61 4.44 -43.64
N GLN A 24 16.59 4.11 -44.94
CA GLN A 24 17.80 3.93 -45.74
C GLN A 24 18.21 5.24 -46.41
N LEU A 25 19.52 5.49 -46.41
CA LEU A 25 20.14 6.55 -47.19
C LEU A 25 20.02 6.21 -48.67
N CYS A 26 19.57 7.18 -49.48
CA CYS A 26 19.42 7.03 -50.92
C CYS A 26 20.47 7.91 -51.62
N ILE A 27 20.17 8.37 -52.83
CA ILE A 27 21.15 9.12 -53.63
C ILE A 27 21.59 10.43 -52.97
N ASN A 28 22.88 10.75 -53.10
CA ASN A 28 23.44 12.05 -52.76
C ASN A 28 22.95 13.14 -53.71
N ASP A 29 22.86 14.38 -53.22
CA ASP A 29 22.49 15.55 -54.02
C ASP A 29 21.17 15.38 -54.81
N ALA A 30 20.21 14.65 -54.24
CA ALA A 30 18.85 14.56 -54.77
C ALA A 30 18.21 15.94 -54.90
N VAL A 31 18.54 16.84 -53.97
CA VAL A 31 18.16 18.25 -53.97
C VAL A 31 19.41 19.09 -53.74
N LYS A 32 19.58 20.12 -54.57
CA LYS A 32 20.71 21.04 -54.54
C LYS A 32 20.27 22.46 -54.20
N THR A 33 21.26 23.31 -53.95
CA THR A 33 21.01 24.72 -53.68
C THR A 33 20.62 25.48 -54.96
N THR A 34 20.03 26.66 -54.79
CA THR A 34 19.77 27.61 -55.88
C THR A 34 21.07 27.89 -56.65
N GLY A 35 21.13 27.48 -57.92
CA GLY A 35 22.36 27.53 -58.72
C GLY A 35 23.05 26.17 -58.96
N ASN A 36 22.38 25.06 -58.62
CA ASN A 36 22.80 23.68 -58.92
C ASN A 36 24.12 23.25 -58.26
N GLN A 37 24.43 23.83 -57.10
CA GLN A 37 25.59 23.45 -56.27
C GLN A 37 25.17 22.42 -55.22
N SER A 38 26.06 21.47 -54.91
CA SER A 38 25.81 20.50 -53.84
C SER A 38 25.63 21.21 -52.50
N ALA A 39 24.62 20.78 -51.75
CA ALA A 39 24.40 21.31 -50.42
C ALA A 39 25.55 20.88 -49.50
N THR A 40 26.11 21.82 -48.75
CA THR A 40 27.15 21.52 -47.77
C THR A 40 26.68 21.90 -46.38
N GLU A 41 27.38 21.44 -45.34
CA GLU A 41 27.06 21.85 -43.96
C GLU A 41 27.13 23.37 -43.77
N LYS A 42 27.86 24.10 -44.62
CA LYS A 42 27.91 25.56 -44.61
C LYS A 42 26.59 26.23 -45.01
N SER A 43 25.68 25.49 -45.67
CA SER A 43 24.34 25.96 -46.05
C SER A 43 23.35 25.90 -44.88
N LEU A 44 23.68 25.18 -43.79
CA LEU A 44 22.83 25.12 -42.61
C LEU A 44 22.79 26.48 -41.88
N ARG A 45 21.61 26.84 -41.40
CA ARG A 45 21.38 28.01 -40.56
C ARG A 45 20.58 27.60 -39.30
N PRO A 46 21.05 27.97 -38.10
CA PRO A 46 22.39 28.53 -37.80
C PRO A 46 23.54 27.59 -38.22
N GLN A 47 24.77 28.07 -38.27
CA GLN A 47 25.91 27.22 -38.64
C GLN A 47 26.22 26.26 -37.50
N TYR A 48 26.38 24.97 -37.82
CA TYR A 48 26.74 23.94 -36.85
C TYR A 48 28.12 24.25 -36.22
N LYS A 49 28.16 24.45 -34.91
CA LYS A 49 29.40 24.54 -34.11
C LYS A 49 29.49 23.32 -33.21
N LYS A 50 30.26 22.31 -33.63
CA LYS A 50 30.38 21.05 -32.88
C LYS A 50 30.92 21.31 -31.47
N GLY A 51 30.08 21.08 -30.44
CA GLY A 51 30.49 21.05 -29.05
C GLY A 51 30.80 22.42 -28.42
N GLU A 52 30.41 23.52 -29.06
CA GLU A 52 30.56 24.88 -28.49
C GLU A 52 29.23 25.62 -28.59
N MET A 53 28.62 25.90 -27.43
CA MET A 53 27.39 26.68 -27.35
C MET A 53 27.66 28.06 -26.74
N GLU A 54 27.11 29.12 -27.35
CA GLU A 54 27.06 30.45 -26.74
C GLU A 54 25.95 30.49 -25.68
N SER A 55 26.20 31.16 -24.54
CA SER A 55 25.33 31.14 -23.34
C SER A 55 23.92 31.73 -23.52
N SER A 56 23.57 32.20 -24.72
CA SER A 56 22.30 32.85 -25.07
C SER A 56 21.30 31.93 -25.78
N THR A 57 21.64 30.67 -26.05
CA THR A 57 20.80 29.77 -26.84
C THR A 57 19.76 29.07 -25.97
N SER A 58 18.47 29.23 -26.29
CA SER A 58 17.38 28.62 -25.51
C SER A 58 17.25 27.12 -25.78
N GLN A 59 17.13 26.30 -24.73
CA GLN A 59 16.83 24.87 -24.85
C GLN A 59 15.34 24.58 -24.63
N VAL A 60 14.80 23.67 -25.42
CA VAL A 60 13.48 23.06 -25.20
C VAL A 60 13.69 21.63 -24.69
N VAL A 61 13.30 21.38 -23.44
CA VAL A 61 13.42 20.06 -22.80
C VAL A 61 12.05 19.39 -22.76
N THR A 62 11.94 18.20 -23.35
CA THR A 62 10.73 17.37 -23.35
C THR A 62 10.99 16.10 -22.53
N TRP A 63 10.13 15.88 -21.53
CA TRP A 63 10.18 14.71 -20.66
C TRP A 63 9.02 13.76 -20.96
N THR A 64 9.36 12.53 -21.29
CA THR A 64 8.42 11.42 -21.48
C THR A 64 8.76 10.34 -20.47
N ALA A 65 7.77 9.90 -19.70
CA ALA A 65 7.89 8.77 -18.78
C ALA A 65 6.59 7.99 -18.83
N LYS A 66 6.63 6.72 -19.25
CA LYS A 66 5.43 5.90 -19.46
C LYS A 66 5.74 4.41 -19.30
N PHE A 67 4.74 3.64 -18.89
CA PHE A 67 4.77 2.20 -19.06
C PHE A 67 4.61 1.86 -20.55
N VAL A 68 5.32 0.82 -20.99
CA VAL A 68 5.31 0.36 -22.38
C VAL A 68 5.13 -1.15 -22.43
N ASP A 69 4.17 -1.62 -23.22
CA ASP A 69 3.91 -3.07 -23.35
C ASP A 69 4.47 -3.63 -24.67
N ARG A 70 4.83 -2.73 -25.60
CA ARG A 70 5.22 -3.04 -26.96
C ARG A 70 6.55 -2.37 -27.29
N ILE A 71 7.40 -3.10 -28.01
CA ILE A 71 8.71 -2.59 -28.44
C ILE A 71 8.50 -1.47 -29.47
N SER A 72 7.46 -1.57 -30.30
CA SER A 72 7.13 -0.54 -31.28
C SER A 72 6.91 0.83 -30.63
N GLU A 73 6.33 0.89 -29.43
CA GLU A 73 6.12 2.17 -28.73
C GLU A 73 7.42 2.84 -28.29
N VAL A 74 8.47 2.06 -28.03
CA VAL A 74 9.81 2.55 -27.68
C VAL A 74 10.51 3.02 -28.95
N THR A 75 10.51 2.21 -30.01
CA THR A 75 11.13 2.58 -31.30
C THR A 75 10.47 3.80 -31.92
N ASP A 76 9.14 3.89 -31.87
CA ASP A 76 8.38 5.04 -32.39
C ASP A 76 8.73 6.32 -31.61
N SER A 77 8.88 6.24 -30.28
CA SER A 77 9.35 7.38 -29.46
C SER A 77 10.77 7.84 -29.81
N MET A 78 11.62 6.94 -30.29
CA MET A 78 12.98 7.23 -30.77
C MET A 78 13.01 7.63 -32.26
N ASN A 79 11.86 7.73 -32.94
CA ASN A 79 11.73 7.91 -34.38
C ASN A 79 12.42 6.79 -35.20
N ILE A 80 12.56 5.58 -34.66
CA ILE A 80 13.08 4.40 -35.37
C ILE A 80 11.91 3.67 -36.01
N SER A 81 11.98 3.46 -37.33
CA SER A 81 10.92 2.75 -38.05
C SER A 81 10.92 1.26 -37.71
N GLY A 82 9.72 0.67 -37.57
CA GLY A 82 9.60 -0.78 -37.35
C GLY A 82 10.20 -1.60 -38.49
N SER A 83 10.14 -1.09 -39.73
CA SER A 83 10.72 -1.75 -40.89
C SER A 83 12.25 -1.86 -40.83
N LEU A 84 12.94 -0.80 -40.38
CA LEU A 84 14.39 -0.79 -40.18
C LEU A 84 14.78 -1.83 -39.13
N GLU A 85 14.08 -1.84 -37.99
CA GLU A 85 14.38 -2.75 -36.89
C GLU A 85 14.22 -4.22 -37.31
N ILE A 86 13.12 -4.57 -37.99
CA ILE A 86 12.89 -5.92 -38.53
C ILE A 86 14.00 -6.31 -39.51
N LYS A 87 14.36 -5.43 -40.46
CA LYS A 87 15.37 -5.72 -41.48
C LYS A 87 16.76 -5.90 -40.90
N CYS A 88 17.17 -5.06 -39.96
CA CYS A 88 18.47 -5.18 -39.30
C CYS A 88 18.58 -6.48 -38.50
N ASP A 89 17.56 -6.83 -37.73
CA ASP A 89 17.52 -8.05 -36.94
C ASP A 89 17.53 -9.32 -37.84
N ALA A 90 16.77 -9.31 -38.94
CA ALA A 90 16.70 -10.43 -39.88
C ALA A 90 18.04 -10.81 -40.51
N ILE A 91 18.97 -9.86 -40.66
CA ILE A 91 20.31 -10.06 -41.22
C ILE A 91 21.29 -10.65 -40.17
N GLY A 92 20.85 -10.84 -38.92
CA GLY A 92 21.65 -11.44 -37.84
C GLY A 92 22.68 -10.49 -37.25
N GLY A 93 22.64 -9.21 -37.62
CA GLY A 93 23.40 -8.17 -36.96
C GLY A 93 22.56 -7.60 -35.82
N GLY A 94 23.00 -7.78 -34.57
CA GLY A 94 22.51 -7.00 -33.42
C GLY A 94 22.87 -5.50 -33.52
N GLY A 95 22.77 -4.92 -34.71
CA GLY A 95 23.09 -3.53 -35.07
C GLY A 95 21.90 -2.77 -35.65
N GLY A 96 20.66 -3.20 -35.35
CA GLY A 96 19.49 -2.33 -35.50
C GLY A 96 19.69 -1.02 -34.72
N ALA A 97 18.99 0.04 -35.12
CA ALA A 97 19.13 1.35 -34.50
C ALA A 97 18.82 1.34 -32.98
N SER A 98 18.07 0.34 -32.52
CA SER A 98 17.77 0.11 -31.10
C SER A 98 18.48 -1.10 -30.47
N ALA A 99 19.29 -1.84 -31.23
CA ALA A 99 19.75 -3.19 -30.84
C ALA A 99 20.73 -3.21 -29.66
N SER A 100 21.44 -2.11 -29.38
CA SER A 100 22.26 -1.97 -28.17
C SER A 100 21.46 -1.47 -26.95
N PHE A 101 20.28 -0.91 -27.17
CA PHE A 101 19.46 -0.27 -26.14
C PHE A 101 18.31 -1.16 -25.66
N ILE A 102 17.68 -1.93 -26.55
CA ILE A 102 16.52 -2.77 -26.24
C ILE A 102 16.94 -4.24 -26.22
N ASP A 103 17.08 -4.83 -25.03
CA ASP A 103 17.10 -6.30 -24.91
C ASP A 103 15.66 -6.81 -25.02
N SER A 104 15.28 -7.27 -26.22
CA SER A 104 13.93 -7.78 -26.50
C SER A 104 13.53 -8.95 -25.59
N ASN A 105 14.49 -9.73 -25.09
CA ASN A 105 14.19 -10.84 -24.18
C ASN A 105 13.82 -10.32 -22.80
N LYS A 106 14.66 -9.45 -22.23
CA LYS A 106 14.37 -8.83 -20.92
C LYS A 106 13.07 -8.05 -20.96
N PHE A 107 12.84 -7.27 -22.03
CA PHE A 107 11.59 -6.54 -22.22
C PHE A 107 10.35 -7.45 -22.16
N LYS A 108 10.35 -8.58 -22.90
CA LYS A 108 9.19 -9.47 -22.99
C LYS A 108 9.04 -10.41 -21.78
N GLU A 109 10.12 -10.72 -21.08
CA GLU A 109 10.07 -11.54 -19.86
C GLU A 109 9.69 -10.75 -18.60
N SER A 110 9.92 -9.44 -18.60
CA SER A 110 9.58 -8.56 -17.49
C SER A 110 8.07 -8.34 -17.36
N ASP A 111 7.61 -8.21 -16.12
CA ASP A 111 6.21 -7.95 -15.79
C ASP A 111 5.86 -6.46 -15.89
N LEU A 112 6.87 -5.60 -15.76
CA LEU A 112 6.75 -4.14 -15.91
C LEU A 112 7.90 -3.63 -16.78
N ASN A 113 7.58 -2.80 -17.77
CA ASN A 113 8.57 -2.03 -18.52
C ASN A 113 8.22 -0.55 -18.45
N TYR A 114 9.16 0.26 -18.01
CA TYR A 114 8.99 1.70 -17.85
C TYR A 114 10.04 2.44 -18.69
N PHE A 115 9.56 3.23 -19.65
CA PHE A 115 10.38 3.97 -20.58
C PHE A 115 10.45 5.44 -20.17
N ILE A 116 11.67 5.96 -20.08
CA ILE A 116 11.99 7.36 -19.81
C ILE A 116 12.75 7.92 -21.00
N GLN A 117 12.33 9.09 -21.47
CA GLN A 117 13.03 9.84 -22.50
C GLN A 117 13.13 11.32 -22.12
N VAL A 118 14.34 11.85 -22.21
CA VAL A 118 14.65 13.28 -22.06
C VAL A 118 15.18 13.76 -23.40
N LYS A 119 14.36 14.53 -24.11
CA LYS A 119 14.72 15.12 -25.40
C LYS A 119 15.00 16.60 -25.21
N VAL A 120 16.24 16.99 -25.46
CA VAL A 120 16.73 18.37 -25.37
C VAL A 120 16.95 18.86 -26.79
N THR A 121 16.20 19.88 -27.19
CA THR A 121 16.37 20.54 -28.49
C THR A 121 16.97 21.92 -28.25
N ASN A 122 18.16 22.11 -28.78
CA ASN A 122 18.92 23.35 -28.68
C ASN A 122 18.66 24.21 -29.92
N GLU A 123 18.92 23.66 -31.11
CA GLU A 123 18.79 24.37 -32.38
C GLU A 123 18.22 23.46 -33.48
N GLN A 124 17.59 24.08 -34.47
CA GLN A 124 17.18 23.44 -35.71
C GLN A 124 18.05 23.98 -36.84
N LEU A 125 18.92 23.14 -37.36
CA LEU A 125 19.83 23.47 -38.44
C LEU A 125 19.13 23.16 -39.75
N VAL A 126 18.58 24.18 -40.42
CA VAL A 126 17.83 24.01 -41.67
C VAL A 126 18.51 24.80 -42.78
N THR A 127 18.47 24.27 -43.99
CA THR A 127 18.83 25.01 -45.21
C THR A 127 17.57 25.58 -45.86
N HIS A 128 17.62 26.87 -46.21
CA HIS A 128 16.55 27.52 -46.97
C HIS A 128 16.82 27.56 -48.48
N ASP A 129 18.04 27.26 -48.90
CA ASP A 129 18.50 27.33 -50.29
C ASP A 129 18.44 25.99 -51.03
N VAL A 130 18.32 24.86 -50.32
CA VAL A 130 18.18 23.52 -50.91
C VAL A 130 16.76 23.30 -51.42
N THR A 131 16.55 23.72 -52.67
CA THR A 131 15.22 23.80 -53.28
C THR A 131 15.17 23.24 -54.71
N GLU A 132 16.32 22.88 -55.29
CA GLU A 132 16.44 22.44 -56.68
C GLU A 132 16.52 20.91 -56.80
N PHE A 133 15.43 20.26 -57.20
CA PHE A 133 15.40 18.82 -57.43
C PHE A 133 16.25 18.43 -58.65
N CYS A 134 17.12 17.43 -58.48
CA CYS A 134 18.08 16.96 -59.48
C CYS A 134 17.69 15.57 -60.03
N PRO A 135 16.91 15.51 -61.14
CA PRO A 135 16.57 14.24 -61.78
C PRO A 135 17.78 13.62 -62.49
N ILE A 136 17.92 12.31 -62.38
CA ILE A 136 18.82 11.47 -63.19
C ILE A 136 18.06 11.10 -64.46
N GLU A 137 18.77 11.17 -65.58
CA GLU A 137 18.22 10.76 -66.87
C GLU A 137 17.84 9.28 -66.88
N ASN A 138 16.70 8.95 -67.49
CA ASN A 138 16.22 7.57 -67.70
C ASN A 138 15.84 6.79 -66.43
N VAL A 139 15.59 7.45 -65.30
CA VAL A 139 14.97 6.79 -64.14
C VAL A 139 13.48 6.55 -64.43
N SER A 140 13.06 5.28 -64.33
CA SER A 140 11.64 4.94 -64.47
C SER A 140 10.84 5.48 -63.29
N ALA A 141 9.55 5.78 -63.50
CA ALA A 141 8.69 6.24 -62.40
C ALA A 141 8.59 5.21 -61.26
N ALA A 142 8.73 3.92 -61.57
CA ALA A 142 8.69 2.83 -60.60
C ALA A 142 9.98 2.73 -59.76
N ASP A 143 11.13 3.10 -60.33
CA ASP A 143 12.42 3.08 -59.62
C ASP A 143 12.64 4.33 -58.76
N PHE A 144 11.77 5.34 -58.86
CA PHE A 144 11.98 6.63 -58.22
C PHE A 144 12.28 6.50 -56.73
N THR A 145 11.39 5.86 -55.96
CA THR A 145 11.56 5.74 -54.51
C THR A 145 12.71 4.83 -54.11
N ARG A 146 13.07 3.86 -54.96
CA ARG A 146 14.27 3.03 -54.73
C ARG A 146 15.55 3.85 -54.83
N ILE A 147 15.61 4.81 -55.76
CA ILE A 147 16.80 5.62 -56.04
C ILE A 147 16.86 6.88 -55.17
N TYR A 148 15.75 7.58 -55.02
CA TYR A 148 15.66 8.87 -54.33
C TYR A 148 15.13 8.74 -52.90
N GLY A 149 14.40 7.68 -52.59
CA GLY A 149 13.53 7.66 -51.41
C GLY A 149 12.23 8.42 -51.64
N ASP A 150 11.44 8.59 -50.60
CA ASP A 150 10.20 9.39 -50.62
C ASP A 150 10.40 10.83 -50.09
N SER A 151 11.55 11.09 -49.48
CA SER A 151 11.91 12.36 -48.87
C SER A 151 13.39 12.68 -49.11
N PHE A 152 13.81 13.89 -48.76
CA PHE A 152 15.22 14.26 -48.70
C PHE A 152 15.54 14.93 -47.36
N ILE A 153 16.83 14.93 -46.99
CA ILE A 153 17.32 15.53 -45.76
C ILE A 153 17.45 17.05 -45.97
N SER A 154 16.61 17.83 -45.31
CA SER A 154 16.59 19.30 -45.40
C SER A 154 17.27 19.99 -44.22
N GLY A 155 17.69 19.23 -43.20
CA GLY A 155 18.29 19.79 -42.01
C GLY A 155 18.50 18.75 -40.91
N PHE A 156 18.91 19.23 -39.74
CA PHE A 156 19.17 18.43 -38.56
C PHE A 156 18.66 19.13 -37.30
N ILE A 157 18.28 18.34 -36.30
CA ILE A 157 18.02 18.81 -34.94
C ILE A 157 19.29 18.61 -34.13
N GLU A 158 19.70 19.67 -33.45
CA GLU A 158 20.83 19.66 -32.51
C GLU A 158 20.33 19.74 -31.06
N GLY A 159 21.00 18.99 -30.19
CA GLY A 159 20.79 19.00 -28.75
C GLY A 159 21.22 17.67 -28.16
N GLY A 160 20.30 16.98 -27.49
CA GLY A 160 20.59 15.68 -26.90
C GLY A 160 19.35 14.85 -26.66
N GLU A 161 19.53 13.54 -26.64
CA GLU A 161 18.48 12.58 -26.37
C GLU A 161 19.01 11.57 -25.37
N PHE A 162 18.31 11.40 -24.25
CA PHE A 162 18.58 10.38 -23.24
C PHE A 162 17.36 9.46 -23.18
N ASN A 163 17.59 8.17 -23.38
CA ASN A 163 16.58 7.13 -23.35
C ASN A 163 16.96 6.10 -22.29
N ALA A 164 16.02 5.72 -21.45
CA ALA A 164 16.21 4.68 -20.46
C ALA A 164 15.00 3.74 -20.44
N LEU A 165 15.28 2.45 -20.37
CA LEU A 165 14.28 1.39 -20.31
C LEU A 165 14.53 0.58 -19.04
N VAL A 166 13.57 0.64 -18.12
CA VAL A 166 13.58 -0.08 -16.85
C VAL A 166 12.65 -1.28 -16.97
N SER A 167 13.23 -2.48 -16.99
CA SER A 167 12.50 -3.74 -17.12
C SER A 167 12.59 -4.51 -15.79
N ILE A 168 11.44 -4.75 -15.16
CA ILE A 168 11.33 -5.38 -13.83
C ILE A 168 10.60 -6.71 -13.96
N LYS A 169 11.26 -7.79 -13.56
CA LYS A 169 10.69 -9.13 -13.43
C LYS A 169 10.43 -9.43 -11.97
N LEU A 170 9.17 -9.61 -11.59
CA LEU A 170 8.73 -9.80 -10.22
C LEU A 170 8.68 -11.28 -9.88
N LYS A 171 9.15 -11.66 -8.69
CA LYS A 171 8.87 -13.02 -8.18
C LYS A 171 7.40 -13.18 -7.81
N ASP A 172 6.76 -12.12 -7.34
CA ASP A 172 5.35 -12.06 -7.01
C ASP A 172 4.60 -11.05 -7.89
N ARG A 173 3.92 -11.56 -8.92
CA ARG A 173 3.15 -10.76 -9.88
C ARG A 173 1.97 -10.02 -9.26
N SER A 174 1.48 -10.44 -8.08
CA SER A 174 0.36 -9.75 -7.42
C SER A 174 0.73 -8.33 -6.99
N LYS A 175 2.02 -8.06 -6.76
CA LYS A 175 2.55 -6.75 -6.37
C LYS A 175 2.78 -5.78 -7.54
N ALA A 176 2.58 -6.23 -8.79
CA ALA A 176 2.87 -5.42 -9.98
C ALA A 176 2.18 -4.04 -9.94
N LYS A 177 0.91 -3.99 -9.48
CA LYS A 177 0.16 -2.72 -9.40
C LYS A 177 0.75 -1.76 -8.36
N GLU A 178 1.14 -2.28 -7.19
CA GLU A 178 1.76 -1.47 -6.13
C GLU A 178 3.10 -0.89 -6.61
N ILE A 179 3.96 -1.76 -7.15
CA ILE A 179 5.29 -1.40 -7.63
C ILE A 179 5.19 -0.43 -8.81
N SER A 180 4.22 -0.61 -9.72
CA SER A 180 3.99 0.33 -10.82
C SER A 180 3.65 1.74 -10.32
N GLY A 181 2.87 1.85 -9.24
CA GLY A 181 2.52 3.12 -8.62
C GLY A 181 3.72 3.80 -7.99
N GLN A 182 4.55 3.04 -7.28
CA GLN A 182 5.78 3.55 -6.66
C GLN A 182 6.81 3.95 -7.71
N LEU A 183 7.02 3.13 -8.75
CA LEU A 183 7.94 3.43 -9.85
C LEU A 183 7.56 4.72 -10.60
N LYS A 184 6.26 4.92 -10.83
CA LYS A 184 5.78 6.15 -11.43
C LYS A 184 6.09 7.38 -10.58
N ILE A 185 5.96 7.29 -9.24
CA ILE A 185 6.27 8.40 -8.32
C ILE A 185 7.79 8.65 -8.26
N GLU A 186 8.58 7.57 -8.13
CA GLU A 186 10.03 7.60 -8.08
C GLU A 186 10.61 8.28 -9.32
N LEU A 187 10.12 7.91 -10.49
CA LEU A 187 10.62 8.34 -11.80
C LEU A 187 9.77 9.44 -12.46
N ASP A 188 8.87 10.10 -11.70
CA ASP A 188 8.19 11.31 -12.20
C ASP A 188 9.16 12.51 -12.12
N LEU A 189 9.83 12.74 -13.25
CA LEU A 189 10.82 13.81 -13.42
C LEU A 189 10.17 15.21 -13.47
N LYS A 190 8.83 15.32 -13.53
CA LYS A 190 8.10 16.59 -13.57
C LYS A 190 7.72 17.12 -12.19
N ALA A 191 7.84 16.32 -11.14
CA ALA A 191 7.34 16.63 -9.79
C ALA A 191 8.29 17.44 -8.88
N VAL A 192 9.34 18.07 -9.43
CA VAL A 192 10.38 18.81 -8.67
C VAL A 192 9.87 20.13 -8.01
N ASN A 193 8.55 20.38 -7.96
CA ASN A 193 7.99 21.53 -7.24
C ASN A 193 7.20 21.22 -5.96
N VAL A 194 7.15 19.96 -5.50
CA VAL A 194 6.56 19.70 -4.18
C VAL A 194 7.62 19.88 -3.09
N LYS A 195 7.82 21.14 -2.67
CA LYS A 195 8.27 21.44 -1.30
C LYS A 195 7.16 20.99 -0.35
N GLY A 196 7.13 19.70 -0.05
CA GLY A 196 6.12 19.09 0.81
C GLY A 196 6.75 17.90 1.51
N THR A 197 7.27 18.17 2.71
CA THR A 197 7.48 17.26 3.83
C THR A 197 6.93 15.84 3.65
N ALA A 198 7.81 14.93 3.25
CA ALA A 198 7.74 13.52 3.60
C ALA A 198 9.15 13.08 4.03
N GLU A 199 9.63 13.64 5.13
CA GLU A 199 10.65 12.99 5.96
C GLU A 199 9.99 11.77 6.62
N GLY A 200 9.76 10.73 5.83
CA GLY A 200 9.20 9.46 6.25
C GLY A 200 9.89 8.37 5.47
N GLY A 201 11.06 7.94 5.96
CA GLY A 201 11.83 6.78 5.52
C GLY A 201 11.83 6.51 4.01
N LYS A 202 12.78 7.08 3.27
CA LYS A 202 13.14 6.57 1.93
C LYS A 202 13.60 5.13 2.07
N LYS A 203 12.68 4.17 1.94
CA LYS A 203 13.05 2.83 1.51
C LYS A 203 13.34 2.93 0.03
N ASP A 204 14.54 2.55 -0.39
CA ASP A 204 14.87 2.43 -1.80
C ASP A 204 13.82 1.51 -2.45
N LEU A 205 13.17 1.97 -3.52
CA LEU A 205 12.15 1.20 -4.24
C LEU A 205 12.68 -0.19 -4.63
N GLU A 206 13.95 -0.28 -5.01
CA GLU A 206 14.65 -1.54 -5.32
C GLU A 206 14.67 -2.53 -4.14
N SER A 207 14.64 -2.03 -2.89
CA SER A 207 14.56 -2.87 -1.67
C SER A 207 13.13 -3.25 -1.27
N SER A 208 12.12 -2.66 -1.92
CA SER A 208 10.71 -2.82 -1.54
C SER A 208 10.02 -4.04 -2.19
N TYR A 209 10.62 -4.61 -3.24
CA TYR A 209 10.12 -5.80 -3.92
C TYR A 209 11.23 -6.83 -4.13
N ASP A 210 10.82 -8.09 -4.25
CA ASP A 210 11.71 -9.19 -4.60
C ASP A 210 11.57 -9.48 -6.11
N GLY A 211 12.58 -9.14 -6.88
CA GLY A 211 12.58 -9.20 -8.34
C GLY A 211 13.93 -8.90 -8.96
N GLU A 212 14.01 -9.05 -10.28
CA GLU A 212 15.17 -8.67 -11.09
C GLU A 212 14.87 -7.38 -11.85
N THR A 213 15.74 -6.38 -11.69
CA THR A 213 15.62 -5.08 -12.37
C THR A 213 16.76 -4.92 -13.34
N THR A 214 16.42 -4.73 -14.61
CA THR A 214 17.36 -4.46 -15.69
C THR A 214 17.14 -3.04 -16.18
N ILE A 215 18.19 -2.22 -16.16
CA ILE A 215 18.16 -0.85 -16.66
C ILE A 215 19.08 -0.75 -17.87
N SER A 216 18.49 -0.43 -19.02
CA SER A 216 19.22 -0.16 -20.26
C SER A 216 19.14 1.34 -20.54
N VAL A 217 20.27 1.96 -20.90
CA VAL A 217 20.37 3.40 -21.16
C VAL A 217 21.07 3.63 -22.49
N SER A 218 20.55 4.54 -23.30
CA SER A 218 21.23 5.08 -24.47
C SER A 218 21.13 6.59 -24.48
N TRP A 219 22.19 7.27 -24.90
CA TRP A 219 22.18 8.72 -24.99
C TRP A 219 22.98 9.24 -26.18
N THR A 220 22.66 10.46 -26.60
CA THR A 220 23.38 11.23 -27.61
C THR A 220 23.39 12.69 -27.17
N GLY A 221 24.54 13.35 -27.24
CA GLY A 221 24.74 14.67 -26.63
C GLY A 221 25.00 14.58 -25.13
N GLY A 222 25.47 15.67 -24.52
CA GLY A 222 25.82 15.72 -23.10
C GLY A 222 27.22 15.22 -22.76
N GLY A 223 27.97 14.69 -23.72
CA GLY A 223 29.31 14.15 -23.51
C GLY A 223 29.28 12.92 -22.60
N ASP A 224 30.17 12.91 -21.60
CA ASP A 224 30.14 11.89 -20.57
C ASP A 224 29.12 12.24 -19.49
N ILE A 225 27.96 11.58 -19.57
CA ILE A 225 26.86 11.75 -18.62
C ILE A 225 27.01 10.82 -17.42
N LYS A 226 27.93 9.85 -17.50
CA LYS A 226 28.18 8.86 -16.47
C LYS A 226 29.44 9.29 -15.72
N ASP A 227 29.27 9.79 -14.51
CA ASP A 227 30.42 10.08 -13.65
C ASP A 227 31.19 8.77 -13.37
N GLU A 228 32.53 8.83 -13.26
CA GLU A 228 33.41 7.66 -13.09
C GLU A 228 33.06 6.84 -11.83
N THR A 229 32.30 7.44 -10.91
CA THR A 229 31.81 6.88 -9.66
C THR A 229 30.59 5.95 -9.83
N VAL A 230 29.87 6.03 -10.96
CA VAL A 230 28.71 5.17 -11.24
C VAL A 230 29.21 3.89 -11.91
N THR A 231 29.32 2.78 -11.19
CA THR A 231 29.63 1.49 -11.84
C THR A 231 28.38 0.91 -12.50
N ASP A 232 27.24 0.96 -11.80
CA ASP A 232 25.98 0.32 -12.16
C ASP A 232 24.79 1.32 -12.22
N TRP A 233 23.82 1.04 -13.10
CA TRP A 233 22.60 1.81 -13.19
C TRP A 233 21.60 1.36 -12.11
N THR A 234 21.27 2.27 -11.19
CA THR A 234 20.19 2.13 -10.21
C THR A 234 19.09 3.15 -10.51
N LEU A 235 17.88 2.95 -9.97
CA LEU A 235 16.78 3.92 -10.14
C LEU A 235 17.16 5.33 -9.63
N ALA A 236 17.93 5.40 -8.54
CA ALA A 236 18.38 6.66 -7.96
C ALA A 236 19.36 7.41 -8.88
N ASN A 237 20.41 6.72 -9.34
CA ASN A 237 21.42 7.34 -10.22
C ASN A 237 20.83 7.63 -11.61
N LEU A 238 19.93 6.78 -12.11
CA LEU A 238 19.20 7.01 -13.36
C LEU A 238 18.42 8.33 -13.30
N LYS A 239 17.68 8.56 -12.20
CA LYS A 239 16.92 9.79 -11.98
C LYS A 239 17.83 11.01 -11.93
N ALA A 240 18.94 10.95 -11.19
CA ALA A 240 19.89 12.04 -11.06
C ALA A 240 20.51 12.42 -12.43
N VAL A 241 21.03 11.44 -13.16
CA VAL A 241 21.62 11.65 -14.50
C VAL A 241 20.57 12.21 -15.47
N ALA A 242 19.35 11.68 -15.44
CA ALA A 242 18.27 12.19 -16.30
C ALA A 242 17.98 13.68 -16.01
N MET A 243 17.94 14.09 -14.73
CA MET A 243 17.70 15.49 -14.31
C MET A 243 18.82 16.45 -14.72
N GLU A 244 20.08 16.01 -14.63
CA GLU A 244 21.25 16.83 -15.00
C GLU A 244 21.52 16.85 -16.52
N PHE A 245 20.92 15.92 -17.27
CA PHE A 245 21.16 15.75 -18.70
C PHE A 245 20.98 17.04 -19.52
N PRO A 246 19.95 17.90 -19.32
CA PRO A 246 19.80 19.14 -20.08
C PRO A 246 20.99 20.10 -19.93
N GLU A 247 21.55 20.22 -18.73
CA GLU A 247 22.73 21.07 -18.47
C GLU A 247 23.97 20.51 -19.16
N LYS A 248 24.16 19.19 -19.13
CA LYS A 248 25.23 18.51 -19.87
C LYS A 248 25.08 18.72 -21.38
N VAL A 249 23.87 18.65 -21.91
CA VAL A 249 23.61 18.90 -23.33
C VAL A 249 23.89 20.34 -23.72
N MET A 250 23.70 21.29 -22.80
CA MET A 250 24.04 22.70 -23.06
C MET A 250 25.53 22.88 -23.34
N SER A 251 26.41 22.12 -22.67
CA SER A 251 27.85 22.18 -22.89
C SER A 251 28.33 21.33 -24.07
N CYS A 252 27.66 20.20 -24.36
CA CYS A 252 28.06 19.30 -25.44
C CYS A 252 26.86 18.84 -26.30
N PRO A 253 26.27 19.74 -27.11
CA PRO A 253 25.19 19.37 -28.01
C PRO A 253 25.69 18.52 -29.19
N MET A 254 24.84 17.61 -29.65
CA MET A 254 25.08 16.73 -30.80
C MET A 254 23.85 16.70 -31.72
N ARG A 255 24.03 16.28 -32.97
CA ARG A 255 22.90 16.02 -33.88
C ARG A 255 22.15 14.77 -33.41
N THR A 256 20.86 14.90 -33.16
CA THR A 256 20.00 13.80 -32.68
C THR A 256 19.11 13.26 -33.79
N ASN A 257 18.53 14.14 -34.61
CA ASN A 257 17.64 13.75 -35.71
C ASN A 257 17.98 14.47 -37.02
N ALA A 258 17.70 13.82 -38.14
CA ALA A 258 17.57 14.45 -39.45
C ALA A 258 16.13 14.94 -39.66
N ILE A 259 15.99 16.11 -40.27
CA ILE A 259 14.72 16.69 -40.71
C ILE A 259 14.49 16.26 -42.15
N LEU A 260 13.37 15.57 -42.37
CA LEU A 260 12.98 15.04 -43.67
C LEU A 260 11.92 15.94 -44.31
N THR A 261 12.12 16.29 -45.57
CA THR A 261 11.18 17.06 -46.37
C THR A 261 10.75 16.25 -47.60
N LYS A 262 9.45 16.27 -47.92
CA LYS A 262 8.91 15.56 -49.09
C LYS A 262 9.30 16.26 -50.38
N TYR A 263 9.64 15.51 -51.43
CA TYR A 263 9.92 16.10 -52.75
C TYR A 263 8.75 16.91 -53.32
N THR A 264 7.52 16.50 -52.99
CA THR A 264 6.29 17.16 -53.40
C THR A 264 6.12 18.58 -52.83
N SER A 265 6.91 18.99 -51.84
CA SER A 265 6.92 20.37 -51.35
C SER A 265 7.81 21.31 -52.17
N LEU A 266 8.64 20.78 -53.09
CA LEU A 266 9.54 21.57 -53.91
C LEU A 266 8.86 22.05 -55.19
N LYS A 267 8.95 23.35 -55.47
CA LYS A 267 8.48 23.91 -56.74
C LYS A 267 9.22 23.29 -57.93
N SER A 268 10.55 23.19 -57.83
CA SER A 268 11.41 22.61 -58.88
C SER A 268 11.04 21.16 -59.23
N PHE A 269 10.56 20.36 -58.25
CA PHE A 269 10.10 19.00 -58.48
C PHE A 269 8.89 18.94 -59.41
N HIS A 270 7.95 19.89 -59.27
CA HIS A 270 6.76 19.95 -60.12
C HIS A 270 7.03 20.49 -61.52
N GLU A 271 8.08 21.30 -61.70
CA GLU A 271 8.48 21.89 -62.99
C GLU A 271 9.22 20.92 -63.90
N LYS A 272 9.82 19.83 -63.38
CA LYS A 272 10.53 18.84 -64.20
C LYS A 272 9.55 17.93 -64.96
N THR A 273 9.87 17.68 -66.23
CA THR A 273 9.10 16.81 -67.14
C THR A 273 9.32 15.31 -66.86
N LEU A 274 10.53 14.92 -66.43
CA LEU A 274 10.87 13.58 -65.93
C LEU A 274 10.68 13.52 -64.42
N LYS A 275 9.42 13.37 -63.98
CA LYS A 275 9.10 13.11 -62.57
C LYS A 275 8.64 11.67 -62.39
N GLY A 276 9.31 10.93 -61.52
CA GLY A 276 8.67 9.77 -60.90
C GLY A 276 7.65 10.21 -59.87
N SER A 277 6.96 9.26 -59.24
CA SER A 277 6.09 9.54 -58.10
C SER A 277 6.75 8.97 -56.84
N PRO A 278 7.17 9.81 -55.87
CA PRO A 278 7.52 9.33 -54.54
C PRO A 278 6.36 8.50 -53.98
N LEU A 279 6.68 7.32 -53.44
CA LEU A 279 5.73 6.52 -52.69
C LEU A 279 5.37 7.22 -51.38
N ASP A 280 4.13 7.05 -50.94
CA ASP A 280 3.62 7.66 -49.71
C ASP A 280 3.47 6.61 -48.61
N TYR A 281 4.27 6.75 -47.56
CA TYR A 281 4.31 5.83 -46.42
C TYR A 281 3.60 6.34 -45.18
N GLU A 282 2.83 7.45 -45.24
CA GLU A 282 2.18 8.02 -44.05
C GLU A 282 1.33 7.00 -43.27
N ASN A 283 0.62 6.12 -43.98
CA ASN A 283 -0.20 5.07 -43.38
C ASN A 283 0.54 3.74 -43.14
N ALA A 284 1.76 3.60 -43.67
CA ALA A 284 2.54 2.36 -43.56
C ALA A 284 3.23 2.20 -42.19
N GLY A 285 3.46 3.32 -41.49
CA GLY A 285 4.10 3.33 -40.16
C GLY A 285 3.40 2.41 -39.16
N VAL A 286 2.10 2.63 -38.93
CA VAL A 286 1.29 1.84 -37.97
C VAL A 286 1.33 0.34 -38.29
N TYR A 287 1.25 -0.01 -39.59
CA TYR A 287 1.29 -1.40 -40.00
C TYR A 287 2.67 -2.03 -39.72
N SER A 288 3.77 -1.34 -40.06
CA SER A 288 5.12 -1.82 -39.74
C SER A 288 5.41 -1.91 -38.25
N SER A 289 4.86 -1.03 -37.42
CA SER A 289 4.92 -1.14 -35.95
C SER A 289 4.21 -2.42 -35.46
N ALA A 290 3.05 -2.75 -36.02
CA ALA A 290 2.36 -4.00 -35.72
C ALA A 290 3.14 -5.25 -36.20
N LEU A 291 3.78 -5.17 -37.37
CA LEU A 291 4.68 -6.23 -37.86
C LEU A 291 5.90 -6.40 -36.95
N LEU A 292 6.46 -5.32 -36.40
CA LEU A 292 7.59 -5.36 -35.49
C LEU A 292 7.21 -6.09 -34.19
N ASP A 293 6.06 -5.75 -33.60
CA ASP A 293 5.58 -6.42 -32.39
C ASP A 293 5.38 -7.92 -32.63
N ALA A 294 4.78 -8.30 -33.77
CA ALA A 294 4.62 -9.70 -34.14
C ALA A 294 5.96 -10.42 -34.34
N TYR A 295 6.91 -9.77 -35.03
CA TYR A 295 8.26 -10.29 -35.25
C TYR A 295 8.97 -10.55 -33.93
N MET A 296 8.89 -9.61 -32.98
CA MET A 296 9.51 -9.73 -31.66
C MET A 296 8.87 -10.84 -30.82
N ASP A 297 7.55 -10.99 -30.87
CA ASP A 297 6.86 -12.12 -30.24
C ASP A 297 7.36 -13.46 -30.79
N PHE A 298 7.51 -13.57 -32.12
CA PHE A 298 8.08 -14.77 -32.75
C PHE A 298 9.53 -15.02 -32.36
N LYS A 299 10.36 -13.97 -32.29
CA LYS A 299 11.76 -14.09 -31.86
C LYS A 299 11.89 -14.64 -30.45
N VAL A 300 11.09 -14.14 -29.51
CA VAL A 300 11.06 -14.66 -28.13
C VAL A 300 10.52 -16.08 -28.08
N MET A 301 9.45 -16.39 -28.81
CA MET A 301 8.96 -17.77 -28.89
C MET A 301 10.00 -18.73 -29.45
N TRP A 302 10.69 -18.35 -30.52
CA TRP A 302 11.75 -19.14 -31.15
C TRP A 302 12.86 -19.51 -30.15
N ARG A 303 13.26 -18.56 -29.30
CA ARG A 303 14.21 -18.77 -28.21
C ARG A 303 13.62 -19.67 -27.11
N ASN A 304 12.39 -19.42 -26.68
CA ASN A 304 11.75 -20.22 -25.62
C ASN A 304 11.59 -21.69 -26.04
N ILE A 305 11.29 -21.96 -27.32
CA ILE A 305 11.25 -23.31 -27.87
C ILE A 305 12.63 -23.97 -27.78
N GLN A 306 13.72 -23.23 -28.06
CA GLN A 306 15.08 -23.73 -27.91
C GLN A 306 15.43 -24.05 -26.46
N ILE A 307 15.09 -23.16 -25.52
CA ILE A 307 15.32 -23.37 -24.08
C ILE A 307 14.53 -24.59 -23.62
N ALA A 308 13.25 -24.69 -23.97
CA ALA A 308 12.41 -25.83 -23.63
C ALA A 308 12.96 -27.16 -24.17
N ALA A 309 13.47 -27.17 -25.40
CA ALA A 309 14.09 -28.36 -25.98
C ALA A 309 15.32 -28.81 -25.17
N TRP A 310 16.15 -27.85 -24.76
CA TRP A 310 17.33 -28.10 -23.93
C TRP A 310 16.95 -28.60 -22.52
N GLU A 311 15.98 -27.97 -21.85
CA GLU A 311 15.52 -28.40 -20.52
C GLU A 311 14.94 -29.82 -20.53
N VAL A 312 14.20 -30.17 -21.59
CA VAL A 312 13.66 -31.53 -21.77
C VAL A 312 14.78 -32.54 -22.02
N GLU A 313 15.79 -32.18 -22.82
CA GLU A 313 16.98 -33.01 -23.05
C GLU A 313 17.76 -33.26 -21.76
N GLN A 314 17.86 -32.26 -20.88
CA GLN A 314 18.49 -32.38 -19.56
C GLN A 314 17.60 -33.08 -18.52
N GLY A 315 16.38 -33.48 -18.87
CA GLY A 315 15.42 -34.10 -17.94
C GLY A 315 14.94 -33.15 -16.83
N GLN A 316 15.02 -31.84 -17.03
CA GLN A 316 14.57 -30.80 -16.09
C GLN A 316 13.08 -30.46 -16.27
N SER A 317 12.59 -30.60 -17.50
CA SER A 317 11.22 -30.29 -17.89
C SER A 317 10.60 -31.43 -18.70
N TYR A 318 9.27 -31.53 -18.70
CA TYR A 318 8.52 -32.44 -19.58
C TYR A 318 7.47 -31.67 -20.39
N LEU A 319 7.04 -32.27 -21.49
CA LEU A 319 6.13 -31.65 -22.46
C LEU A 319 4.73 -32.25 -22.35
N VAL A 320 3.72 -31.38 -22.43
CA VAL A 320 2.31 -31.77 -22.48
C VAL A 320 1.71 -31.30 -23.81
N ALA A 321 1.11 -32.24 -24.54
CA ALA A 321 0.50 -31.94 -25.83
C ALA A 321 -0.73 -31.06 -25.66
N LYS A 322 -0.93 -30.13 -26.62
CA LYS A 322 -2.17 -29.35 -26.68
C LYS A 322 -3.28 -30.15 -27.36
N PRO A 323 -4.54 -30.01 -26.93
CA PRO A 323 -5.67 -30.63 -27.61
C PRO A 323 -5.83 -30.03 -29.02
N ASP A 324 -6.33 -30.84 -29.95
CA ASP A 324 -6.71 -30.35 -31.28
C ASP A 324 -8.02 -29.57 -31.17
N LEU A 325 -8.03 -28.33 -31.65
CA LEU A 325 -9.19 -27.45 -31.58
C LEU A 325 -9.89 -27.44 -32.94
N PRO A 326 -11.22 -27.68 -33.02
CA PRO A 326 -11.95 -27.68 -34.29
C PRO A 326 -11.76 -26.39 -35.11
N GLU A 327 -11.68 -25.25 -34.44
CA GLU A 327 -11.46 -23.91 -35.03
C GLU A 327 -10.16 -23.83 -35.86
N LEU A 328 -9.12 -24.58 -35.48
CA LEU A 328 -7.86 -24.62 -36.22
C LEU A 328 -8.03 -25.27 -37.60
N SER A 329 -8.97 -26.20 -37.74
CA SER A 329 -9.21 -26.90 -39.00
C SER A 329 -9.89 -26.00 -40.04
N GLU A 330 -10.84 -25.17 -39.61
CA GLU A 330 -11.49 -24.15 -40.45
C GLU A 330 -10.47 -23.10 -40.89
N MET A 331 -9.70 -22.61 -39.92
CA MET A 331 -8.60 -21.67 -40.15
C MET A 331 -7.57 -22.21 -41.15
N ALA A 332 -7.23 -23.50 -41.07
CA ALA A 332 -6.31 -24.14 -42.00
C ALA A 332 -6.88 -24.22 -43.43
N ALA A 333 -8.19 -24.45 -43.56
CA ALA A 333 -8.84 -24.49 -44.86
C ALA A 333 -8.85 -23.10 -45.52
N GLU A 334 -9.11 -22.04 -44.75
CA GLU A 334 -9.05 -20.66 -45.21
C GLU A 334 -7.64 -20.27 -45.66
N ALA A 335 -6.62 -20.53 -44.84
CA ALA A 335 -5.23 -20.25 -45.17
C ALA A 335 -4.79 -20.96 -46.47
N LYS A 336 -5.19 -22.22 -46.66
CA LYS A 336 -4.93 -22.97 -47.90
C LYS A 336 -5.64 -22.36 -49.11
N LYS A 337 -6.90 -21.98 -48.97
CA LYS A 337 -7.68 -21.34 -50.04
C LYS A 337 -7.04 -20.01 -50.45
N TYR A 338 -6.63 -19.21 -49.47
CA TYR A 338 -5.93 -17.95 -49.70
C TYR A 338 -4.60 -18.16 -50.42
N TYR A 339 -3.79 -19.11 -49.95
CA TYR A 339 -2.51 -19.47 -50.59
C TYR A 339 -2.67 -19.96 -52.03
N ALA A 340 -3.68 -20.80 -52.31
CA ALA A 340 -3.98 -21.26 -53.67
C ALA A 340 -4.32 -20.08 -54.59
N ALA A 341 -5.16 -19.15 -54.13
CA ALA A 341 -5.52 -17.96 -54.90
C ALA A 341 -4.31 -17.04 -55.16
N GLN A 342 -3.40 -16.86 -54.19
CA GLN A 342 -2.15 -16.13 -54.40
C GLN A 342 -1.23 -16.84 -55.39
N THR A 343 -1.11 -18.16 -55.29
CA THR A 343 -0.28 -18.97 -56.18
C THR A 343 -0.78 -18.91 -57.61
N ASP A 344 -2.10 -18.97 -57.83
CA ASP A 344 -2.71 -18.80 -59.16
C ASP A 344 -2.43 -17.42 -59.74
N ARG A 345 -2.52 -16.36 -58.92
CA ARG A 345 -2.18 -14.99 -59.33
C ARG A 345 -0.70 -14.88 -59.70
N TYR A 346 0.17 -15.49 -58.90
CA TYR A 346 1.60 -15.52 -59.15
C TYR A 346 1.94 -16.26 -60.46
N GLN A 347 1.40 -17.46 -60.67
CA GLN A 347 1.62 -18.23 -61.90
C GLN A 347 1.17 -17.48 -63.15
N LYS A 348 0.03 -16.77 -63.08
CA LYS A 348 -0.45 -15.91 -64.17
C LYS A 348 0.43 -14.69 -64.44
N SER A 349 1.23 -14.27 -63.46
CA SER A 349 2.15 -13.12 -63.57
C SER A 349 3.53 -13.48 -64.12
N LEU A 350 3.88 -14.78 -64.15
CA LEU A 350 5.13 -15.24 -64.75
C LEU A 350 5.09 -15.07 -66.28
N PRO A 351 6.18 -14.59 -66.90
CA PRO A 351 6.27 -14.58 -68.36
C PRO A 351 6.14 -16.02 -68.87
N GLY A 352 5.20 -16.26 -69.80
CA GLY A 352 4.97 -17.58 -70.37
C GLY A 352 6.22 -18.13 -71.07
N PRO A 353 6.30 -19.46 -71.30
CA PRO A 353 7.35 -20.02 -72.16
C PRO A 353 7.26 -19.32 -73.52
N ALA A 354 8.39 -18.89 -74.05
CA ALA A 354 8.48 -18.36 -75.40
C ALA A 354 7.88 -19.41 -76.36
N ALA A 355 6.66 -19.18 -76.79
CA ALA A 355 6.10 -19.93 -77.90
C ALA A 355 6.94 -19.55 -79.12
N GLU A 356 7.74 -20.49 -79.61
CA GLU A 356 8.20 -20.52 -80.98
C GLU A 356 6.95 -20.38 -81.86
N SER A 357 6.60 -19.15 -82.22
CA SER A 357 5.60 -18.87 -83.22
C SER A 357 6.37 -18.59 -84.50
N GLU A 358 6.31 -19.60 -85.37
CA GLU A 358 6.65 -19.49 -86.78
C GLU A 358 6.07 -18.19 -87.34
N ALA A 359 6.96 -17.38 -87.89
CA ALA A 359 6.60 -16.20 -88.65
C ALA A 359 5.78 -16.62 -89.86
N SER A 360 4.47 -16.47 -89.79
CA SER A 360 3.63 -16.28 -90.97
C SER A 360 3.38 -14.79 -91.12
N SER A 361 3.96 -14.25 -92.18
CA SER A 361 3.81 -12.89 -92.67
C SER A 361 2.43 -12.71 -93.26
N GLU A 362 1.60 -11.85 -92.66
CA GLU A 362 0.54 -11.15 -93.40
C GLU A 362 0.54 -9.68 -93.01
N GLU A 363 0.92 -8.87 -94.00
CA GLU A 363 0.74 -7.42 -94.03
C GLU A 363 -0.75 -7.11 -94.09
N GLU A 364 -1.29 -6.30 -93.19
CA GLU A 364 -2.46 -5.47 -93.52
C GLU A 364 -2.34 -4.04 -93.01
N LYS A 365 -2.90 -3.17 -93.83
CA LYS A 365 -2.59 -1.76 -94.01
C LYS A 365 -3.18 -0.87 -92.93
N SER A 366 -2.49 0.25 -92.76
CA SER A 366 -2.96 1.51 -92.21
C SER A 366 -4.35 1.91 -92.71
N ASP A 367 -5.20 2.36 -91.79
CA ASP A 367 -6.04 3.52 -92.07
C ASP A 367 -6.18 4.41 -90.82
N GLY A 368 -6.08 5.71 -91.04
CA GLY A 368 -5.89 6.71 -90.00
C GLY A 368 -7.14 7.04 -89.21
N SER A 369 -6.97 7.24 -87.89
CA SER A 369 -7.83 8.15 -87.13
C SER A 369 -7.07 8.72 -85.94
N THR A 370 -6.97 10.06 -85.96
CA THR A 370 -6.50 10.93 -84.89
C THR A 370 -7.27 10.73 -83.59
N ALA A 371 -6.60 10.23 -82.55
CA ALA A 371 -7.00 10.43 -81.15
C ALA A 371 -5.75 10.37 -80.24
N THR A 372 -5.53 11.48 -79.53
CA THR A 372 -4.75 11.65 -78.29
C THR A 372 -3.73 10.55 -77.94
N ALA A 373 -2.44 10.90 -78.07
CA ALA A 373 -1.32 10.12 -77.57
C ALA A 373 -1.37 9.98 -76.03
N GLY A 374 -2.13 9.00 -75.55
CA GLY A 374 -1.86 8.35 -74.28
C GLY A 374 -0.56 7.59 -74.44
N GLN A 375 0.50 8.13 -73.86
CA GLN A 375 1.82 7.53 -73.84
C GLN A 375 1.70 6.19 -73.12
N VAL A 376 1.62 5.10 -73.88
CA VAL A 376 1.74 3.73 -73.37
C VAL A 376 3.12 3.64 -72.75
N VAL A 377 3.16 3.77 -71.42
CA VAL A 377 4.36 3.54 -70.63
C VAL A 377 4.72 2.07 -70.83
N LYS A 378 5.74 1.81 -71.66
CA LYS A 378 6.41 0.50 -71.68
C LYS A 378 6.87 0.25 -70.24
N ALA A 379 6.26 -0.76 -69.61
CA ALA A 379 6.63 -1.20 -68.28
C ALA A 379 8.14 -1.43 -68.27
N GLY A 380 8.86 -0.68 -67.43
CA GLY A 380 10.24 -0.97 -67.10
C GLY A 380 10.38 -2.40 -66.53
N PRO A 381 11.60 -2.89 -66.34
CA PRO A 381 11.81 -4.24 -65.82
C PRO A 381 11.10 -4.37 -64.48
N ARG A 382 10.00 -5.14 -64.44
CA ARG A 382 9.36 -5.53 -63.18
C ARG A 382 10.39 -6.35 -62.41
N GLU A 383 10.73 -5.91 -61.20
CA GLU A 383 11.39 -6.80 -60.24
C GLU A 383 10.55 -8.09 -60.12
N PRO A 384 11.20 -9.25 -59.91
CA PRO A 384 10.53 -10.54 -59.96
C PRO A 384 9.36 -10.55 -58.97
N VAL A 385 8.15 -10.89 -59.44
CA VAL A 385 7.06 -11.19 -58.52
C VAL A 385 7.55 -12.34 -57.65
N GLU A 386 7.66 -12.12 -56.33
CA GLU A 386 8.13 -13.17 -55.45
C GLU A 386 7.06 -14.27 -55.31
N ALA A 387 7.51 -15.53 -55.29
CA ALA A 387 6.62 -16.65 -55.08
C ALA A 387 5.96 -16.56 -53.69
N PRO A 388 4.64 -16.78 -53.59
CA PRO A 388 3.95 -16.79 -52.31
C PRO A 388 4.49 -17.93 -51.43
N LEU A 389 4.64 -17.65 -50.12
CA LEU A 389 5.10 -18.64 -49.16
C LEU A 389 3.92 -19.47 -48.64
N PRO A 390 4.06 -20.81 -48.53
CA PRO A 390 2.99 -21.66 -48.03
C PRO A 390 2.64 -21.37 -46.57
N PRO A 391 1.37 -21.57 -46.15
CA PRO A 391 0.99 -21.50 -44.76
C PRO A 391 1.58 -22.67 -43.97
N ASN A 392 1.94 -22.42 -42.70
CA ASN A 392 2.33 -23.49 -41.78
C ASN A 392 1.12 -24.37 -41.45
N ALA A 393 1.39 -25.62 -41.06
CA ALA A 393 0.32 -26.51 -40.61
C ALA A 393 -0.28 -26.00 -39.30
N LEU A 394 -1.58 -25.70 -39.30
CA LEU A 394 -2.32 -25.29 -38.10
C LEU A 394 -2.81 -26.51 -37.33
N ARG A 395 -1.87 -27.23 -36.73
CA ARG A 395 -2.14 -28.37 -35.85
C ARG A 395 -1.19 -28.30 -34.65
N PRO A 396 -1.63 -28.71 -33.46
CA PRO A 396 -0.75 -28.83 -32.30
C PRO A 396 0.52 -29.61 -32.64
N TYR A 397 1.68 -29.10 -32.24
CA TYR A 397 2.93 -29.81 -32.37
C TYR A 397 2.96 -30.99 -31.37
N PRO A 398 3.53 -32.15 -31.76
CA PRO A 398 3.73 -33.26 -30.84
C PRO A 398 4.54 -32.82 -29.62
N ALA A 399 4.19 -33.33 -28.43
CA ALA A 399 4.93 -33.10 -27.20
C ALA A 399 6.23 -33.93 -27.13
N THR A 400 7.11 -33.71 -28.10
CA THR A 400 8.41 -34.38 -28.24
C THR A 400 9.47 -33.37 -28.66
N ILE A 401 10.74 -33.70 -28.45
CA ILE A 401 11.88 -32.87 -28.89
C ILE A 401 11.81 -32.62 -30.41
N PHE A 402 11.44 -33.64 -31.20
CA PHE A 402 11.25 -33.49 -32.65
C PHE A 402 10.08 -32.54 -33.00
N GLY A 403 9.01 -32.56 -32.20
CA GLY A 403 7.91 -31.62 -32.32
C GLY A 403 8.35 -30.18 -32.05
N LEU A 404 9.18 -29.96 -31.01
CA LEU A 404 9.78 -28.65 -30.72
C LEU A 404 10.75 -28.19 -31.81
N ASP A 405 11.58 -29.06 -32.37
CA ASP A 405 12.48 -28.72 -33.49
C ASP A 405 11.68 -28.25 -34.71
N LYS A 406 10.62 -28.98 -35.07
CA LYS A 406 9.72 -28.58 -36.15
C LYS A 406 9.07 -27.24 -35.85
N ALA A 407 8.54 -27.07 -34.63
CA ALA A 407 7.94 -25.81 -34.20
C ALA A 407 8.93 -24.64 -34.29
N ARG A 408 10.20 -24.86 -33.93
CA ARG A 408 11.26 -23.83 -34.03
C ARG A 408 11.52 -23.42 -35.47
N ARG A 409 11.57 -24.37 -36.41
CA ARG A 409 11.72 -24.09 -37.85
C ARG A 409 10.52 -23.34 -38.40
N ASP A 410 9.32 -23.78 -38.08
CA ASP A 410 8.07 -23.15 -38.52
C ASP A 410 7.92 -21.73 -37.91
N CYS A 411 8.35 -21.53 -36.67
CA CYS A 411 8.41 -20.22 -36.00
C CYS A 411 9.35 -19.25 -36.73
N ARG A 412 10.55 -19.71 -37.11
CA ARG A 412 11.49 -18.92 -37.93
C ARG A 412 10.90 -18.61 -39.31
N PHE A 413 10.13 -19.55 -39.88
CA PHE A 413 9.46 -19.34 -41.16
C PHE A 413 8.38 -18.25 -41.10
N GLU A 414 7.65 -18.13 -39.99
CA GLU A 414 6.73 -16.99 -39.77
C GLU A 414 7.49 -15.66 -39.67
N MET A 415 8.67 -15.61 -39.03
CA MET A 415 9.51 -14.41 -39.04
C MET A 415 9.94 -14.00 -40.46
N ILE A 416 10.31 -14.97 -41.31
CA ILE A 416 10.67 -14.72 -42.71
C ILE A 416 9.49 -14.14 -43.49
N LYS A 417 8.26 -14.62 -43.25
CA LYS A 417 7.06 -14.07 -43.88
C LYS A 417 6.83 -12.62 -43.48
N ILE A 418 7.06 -12.26 -42.22
CA ILE A 418 6.96 -10.87 -41.75
C ILE A 418 7.99 -9.98 -42.47
N VAL A 419 9.25 -10.43 -42.61
CA VAL A 419 10.29 -9.69 -43.36
C VAL A 419 9.84 -9.46 -44.81
N LYS A 420 9.31 -10.48 -45.48
CA LYS A 420 8.77 -10.34 -46.84
C LYS A 420 7.60 -9.37 -46.92
N GLU A 421 6.73 -9.36 -45.90
CA GLU A 421 5.62 -8.42 -45.87
C GLU A 421 6.10 -6.98 -45.70
N VAL A 422 7.15 -6.75 -44.90
CA VAL A 422 7.82 -5.45 -44.81
C VAL A 422 8.40 -5.04 -46.17
N ASP A 423 9.02 -5.95 -46.92
CA ASP A 423 9.53 -5.67 -48.26
C ASP A 423 8.40 -5.33 -49.25
N ALA A 424 7.26 -6.04 -49.17
CA ALA A 424 6.09 -5.73 -49.98
C ALA A 424 5.54 -4.32 -49.69
N VAL A 425 5.47 -3.91 -48.43
CA VAL A 425 5.05 -2.55 -48.04
C VAL A 425 6.07 -1.51 -48.48
N ALA A 426 7.37 -1.81 -48.38
CA ALA A 426 8.42 -0.93 -48.86
C ALA A 426 8.30 -0.69 -50.38
N TYR A 427 7.91 -1.70 -51.14
CA TYR A 427 7.71 -1.59 -52.59
C TYR A 427 6.40 -0.90 -52.96
N ASP A 428 5.30 -1.26 -52.30
CA ASP A 428 3.98 -0.65 -52.51
C ASP A 428 3.29 -0.37 -51.16
N PRO A 429 3.30 0.88 -50.68
CA PRO A 429 2.71 1.24 -49.40
C PRO A 429 1.21 0.94 -49.30
N LYS A 430 0.50 0.80 -50.43
CA LYS A 430 -0.93 0.45 -50.44
C LYS A 430 -1.19 -0.93 -49.87
N VAL A 431 -0.18 -1.79 -49.87
CA VAL A 431 -0.18 -3.09 -49.20
C VAL A 431 -0.59 -2.96 -47.73
N ALA A 432 -0.14 -1.92 -47.03
CA ALA A 432 -0.42 -1.72 -45.61
C ALA A 432 -1.91 -1.43 -45.30
N ILE A 433 -2.69 -1.00 -46.30
CA ILE A 433 -4.10 -0.63 -46.16
C ILE A 433 -5.03 -1.55 -46.97
N ASP A 434 -4.51 -2.64 -47.56
CA ASP A 434 -5.31 -3.59 -48.33
C ASP A 434 -6.08 -4.53 -47.38
N PRO A 435 -7.42 -4.39 -47.26
CA PRO A 435 -8.21 -5.23 -46.36
C PRO A 435 -8.29 -6.69 -46.83
N SER A 436 -8.00 -6.97 -48.10
CA SER A 436 -8.01 -8.31 -48.67
C SER A 436 -6.71 -9.08 -48.40
N ARG A 437 -5.70 -8.39 -47.88
CA ARG A 437 -4.37 -8.93 -47.63
C ARG A 437 -4.26 -9.60 -46.26
N THR A 438 -5.10 -10.59 -46.05
CA THR A 438 -5.09 -11.47 -44.87
C THR A 438 -4.03 -12.58 -45.01
N TRP A 439 -3.71 -13.32 -43.94
CA TRP A 439 -2.94 -14.58 -44.02
C TRP A 439 -1.47 -14.50 -44.51
N GLN A 440 -0.82 -13.33 -44.47
CA GLN A 440 0.61 -13.22 -44.85
C GLN A 440 1.54 -13.94 -43.88
N TYR A 441 1.19 -13.95 -42.60
CA TYR A 441 1.84 -14.70 -41.54
C TYR A 441 0.78 -15.13 -40.52
N LEU A 442 1.09 -16.14 -39.70
CA LEU A 442 0.23 -16.58 -38.62
C LEU A 442 0.35 -15.62 -37.43
N SER A 443 -0.77 -15.29 -36.77
CA SER A 443 -0.69 -14.50 -35.53
C SER A 443 0.18 -15.22 -34.48
N PRO A 444 1.09 -14.51 -33.78
CA PRO A 444 1.88 -15.10 -32.70
C PRO A 444 1.03 -15.77 -31.62
N ALA A 445 -0.15 -15.22 -31.32
CA ALA A 445 -1.07 -15.80 -30.34
C ALA A 445 -1.60 -17.17 -30.79
N VAL A 446 -1.95 -17.30 -32.08
CA VAL A 446 -2.40 -18.59 -32.64
C VAL A 446 -1.25 -19.57 -32.69
N PHE A 447 -0.04 -19.14 -33.07
CA PHE A 447 1.14 -20.01 -33.07
C PHE A 447 1.44 -20.56 -31.66
N ARG A 448 1.29 -19.75 -30.60
CA ARG A 448 1.43 -20.21 -29.19
C ARG A 448 0.47 -21.33 -28.83
N LEU A 449 -0.76 -21.32 -29.35
CA LEU A 449 -1.74 -22.38 -29.08
C LEU A 449 -1.31 -23.72 -29.67
N LEU A 450 -0.47 -23.72 -30.71
CA LEU A 450 0.05 -24.93 -31.32
C LEU A 450 1.21 -25.54 -30.53
N LEU A 451 1.92 -24.75 -29.71
CA LEU A 451 3.10 -25.18 -28.97
C LEU A 451 2.72 -26.06 -27.77
N PRO A 452 3.46 -27.14 -27.49
CA PRO A 452 3.25 -27.94 -26.28
C PRO A 452 3.52 -27.10 -25.03
N SER A 453 2.81 -27.40 -23.95
CA SER A 453 3.10 -26.82 -22.63
C SER A 453 4.40 -27.40 -22.08
N VAL A 454 5.24 -26.55 -21.51
CA VAL A 454 6.50 -26.94 -20.85
C VAL A 454 6.29 -26.89 -19.34
N HIS A 455 6.54 -28.00 -18.67
CA HIS A 455 6.38 -28.15 -17.23
C HIS A 455 7.73 -28.47 -16.59
N ASN A 456 8.22 -27.56 -15.74
CA ASN A 456 9.49 -27.74 -15.02
C ASN A 456 9.26 -28.60 -13.76
N ILE A 457 10.02 -29.69 -13.64
CA ILE A 457 9.82 -30.71 -12.60
C ILE A 457 10.09 -30.14 -11.20
N ASP A 458 11.15 -29.35 -11.05
CA ASP A 458 11.53 -28.80 -9.74
C ASP A 458 10.60 -27.66 -9.32
N ALA A 459 10.14 -26.85 -10.28
CA ALA A 459 9.13 -25.84 -10.03
C ALA A 459 7.80 -26.48 -9.59
N GLU A 460 7.36 -27.56 -10.23
CA GLU A 460 6.15 -28.29 -9.83
C GLU A 460 6.28 -28.94 -8.45
N LYS A 461 7.43 -29.55 -8.14
CA LYS A 461 7.69 -30.08 -6.78
C LYS A 461 7.64 -28.99 -5.73
N LYS A 462 8.25 -27.83 -5.99
CA LYS A 462 8.20 -26.67 -5.08
C LYS A 462 6.77 -26.15 -4.93
N ALA A 463 6.03 -26.01 -6.02
CA ALA A 463 4.63 -25.57 -5.98
C ALA A 463 3.74 -26.56 -5.21
N ALA A 464 3.94 -27.86 -5.39
CA ALA A 464 3.24 -28.90 -4.65
C ALA A 464 3.58 -28.87 -3.15
N ALA A 465 4.87 -28.68 -2.80
CA ALA A 465 5.30 -28.54 -1.40
C ALA A 465 4.66 -27.30 -0.74
N VAL A 466 4.67 -26.15 -1.42
CA VAL A 466 4.02 -24.91 -0.93
C VAL A 466 2.50 -25.11 -0.80
N SER A 467 1.86 -25.78 -1.76
CA SER A 467 0.43 -26.08 -1.70
C SER A 467 0.09 -27.01 -0.53
N GLU A 468 0.94 -28.00 -0.24
CA GLU A 468 0.74 -28.90 0.89
C GLU A 468 0.99 -28.21 2.23
N GLU A 469 2.03 -27.36 2.32
CA GLU A 469 2.26 -26.49 3.48
C GLU A 469 1.07 -25.56 3.73
N ALA A 470 0.53 -24.93 2.67
CA ALA A 470 -0.65 -24.09 2.78
C ALA A 470 -1.90 -24.88 3.22
N ARG A 471 -2.06 -26.13 2.73
CA ARG A 471 -3.14 -27.03 3.14
C ARG A 471 -3.03 -27.38 4.64
N LEU A 472 -1.83 -27.75 5.10
CA LEU A 472 -1.57 -28.05 6.51
C LEU A 472 -1.77 -26.82 7.40
N ALA A 473 -1.33 -25.64 6.96
CA ALA A 473 -1.56 -24.39 7.67
C ALA A 473 -3.06 -24.07 7.78
N ALA A 474 -3.82 -24.24 6.70
CA ALA A 474 -5.27 -24.04 6.71
C ALA A 474 -5.98 -25.04 7.65
N GLU A 475 -5.55 -26.30 7.68
CA GLU A 475 -6.08 -27.31 8.60
C GLU A 475 -5.77 -26.96 10.08
N ASN A 476 -4.57 -26.47 10.37
CA ASN A 476 -4.19 -26.01 11.70
C ASN A 476 -5.00 -24.78 12.15
N VAL A 477 -5.24 -23.83 11.25
CA VAL A 477 -6.11 -22.68 11.52
C VAL A 477 -7.54 -23.14 11.80
N ALA A 478 -8.07 -24.09 11.03
CA ALA A 478 -9.40 -24.65 11.26
C ALA A 478 -9.51 -25.33 12.64
N LYS A 479 -8.51 -26.14 13.02
CA LYS A 479 -8.46 -26.77 14.36
C LYS A 479 -8.40 -25.74 15.48
N THR A 480 -7.58 -24.70 15.32
CA THR A 480 -7.46 -23.62 16.30
C THR A 480 -8.78 -22.85 16.45
N ASN A 481 -9.44 -22.54 15.33
CA ASN A 481 -10.74 -21.87 15.34
C ASN A 481 -11.81 -22.72 16.04
N GLN A 482 -11.81 -24.04 15.83
CA GLN A 482 -12.72 -24.95 16.52
C GLN A 482 -12.47 -24.95 18.03
N ALA A 483 -11.20 -25.03 18.46
CA ALA A 483 -10.85 -24.97 19.89
C ALA A 483 -11.30 -23.66 20.55
N VAL A 484 -11.12 -22.53 19.86
CA VAL A 484 -11.61 -21.22 20.33
C VAL A 484 -13.14 -21.19 20.43
N GLN A 485 -13.86 -21.79 19.48
CA GLN A 485 -15.32 -21.89 19.56
C GLN A 485 -15.78 -22.77 20.73
N ASP A 486 -15.09 -23.87 21.00
CA ASP A 486 -15.40 -24.76 22.12
C ASP A 486 -15.16 -24.07 23.47
N GLU A 487 -14.04 -23.33 23.60
CA GLU A 487 -13.76 -22.49 24.77
C GLU A 487 -14.83 -21.39 24.95
N LEU A 488 -15.22 -20.72 23.87
CA LEU A 488 -16.27 -19.71 23.90
C LEU A 488 -17.60 -20.30 24.37
N ALA A 489 -17.94 -21.52 23.94
CA ALA A 489 -19.14 -22.22 24.38
C ALA A 489 -19.07 -22.59 25.88
N ALA A 490 -17.91 -23.02 26.37
CA ALA A 490 -17.69 -23.30 27.79
C ALA A 490 -17.81 -22.03 28.66
N VAL A 491 -17.24 -20.91 28.20
CA VAL A 491 -17.37 -19.61 28.87
C VAL A 491 -18.83 -19.16 28.91
N ARG A 492 -19.58 -19.31 27.80
CA ARG A 492 -21.01 -18.98 27.76
C ARG A 492 -21.83 -19.81 28.74
N ARG A 493 -21.53 -21.10 28.91
CA ARG A 493 -22.18 -21.94 29.94
C ARG A 493 -21.89 -21.45 31.35
N LYS A 494 -20.63 -21.18 31.67
CA LYS A 494 -20.25 -20.61 32.98
C LYS A 494 -20.93 -19.27 33.25
N LEU A 495 -21.06 -18.43 32.23
CA LEU A 495 -21.77 -17.16 32.35
C LEU A 495 -23.25 -17.39 32.69
N ALA A 496 -23.94 -18.28 31.95
CA ALA A 496 -25.33 -18.63 32.21
C ALA A 496 -25.55 -19.20 33.62
N ASP A 497 -24.66 -20.08 34.10
CA ASP A 497 -24.70 -20.61 35.47
C ASP A 497 -24.52 -19.49 36.50
N THR A 498 -23.61 -18.55 36.22
CA THR A 498 -23.36 -17.40 37.10
C THR A 498 -24.56 -16.46 37.15
N GLU A 499 -25.22 -16.21 36.01
CA GLU A 499 -26.45 -15.42 35.92
C GLU A 499 -27.61 -16.08 36.69
N ALA A 500 -27.76 -17.40 36.59
CA ALA A 500 -28.77 -18.15 37.34
C ALA A 500 -28.51 -18.10 38.87
N ASN A 501 -27.25 -18.22 39.27
CA ASN A 501 -26.85 -18.07 40.67
C ASN A 501 -27.12 -16.65 41.18
N LEU A 502 -26.83 -15.63 40.37
CA LEU A 502 -27.10 -14.23 40.70
C LEU A 502 -28.60 -13.97 40.88
N ALA A 503 -29.44 -14.47 39.97
CA ALA A 503 -30.89 -14.35 40.09
C ALA A 503 -31.41 -15.03 41.38
N THR A 504 -30.86 -16.19 41.73
CA THR A 504 -31.21 -16.88 42.98
C THR A 504 -30.80 -16.06 44.21
N ALA A 505 -29.58 -15.50 44.21
CA ALA A 505 -29.10 -14.65 45.29
C ALA A 505 -29.95 -13.37 45.44
N GLN A 506 -30.37 -12.76 44.33
CA GLN A 506 -31.28 -11.61 44.35
C GLN A 506 -32.63 -11.95 44.97
N ASN A 507 -33.22 -13.09 44.63
CA ASN A 507 -34.47 -13.56 45.25
C ASN A 507 -34.32 -13.79 46.76
N GLN A 508 -33.23 -14.42 47.20
CA GLN A 508 -32.95 -14.62 48.63
C GLN A 508 -32.74 -13.28 49.37
N LEU A 509 -32.10 -12.30 48.71
CA LEU A 509 -31.95 -10.97 49.27
C LEU A 509 -33.31 -10.28 49.45
N GLY A 510 -34.21 -10.39 48.46
CA GLY A 510 -35.59 -9.90 48.55
C GLY A 510 -36.36 -10.49 49.73
N GLN A 511 -36.27 -11.81 49.92
CA GLN A 511 -36.90 -12.48 51.07
C GLN A 511 -36.33 -12.00 52.42
N LYS A 512 -35.02 -11.75 52.50
CA LYS A 512 -34.38 -11.23 53.71
C LYS A 512 -34.77 -9.78 53.99
N THR A 513 -34.93 -8.95 52.97
CA THR A 513 -35.41 -7.57 53.14
C THR A 513 -36.84 -7.52 53.65
N ASP A 514 -37.71 -8.40 53.14
CA ASP A 514 -39.10 -8.49 53.63
C ASP A 514 -39.14 -8.95 55.10
N ALA A 515 -38.32 -9.94 55.46
CA ALA A 515 -38.20 -10.41 56.84
C ALA A 515 -37.63 -9.34 57.79
N ALA A 516 -36.70 -8.50 57.31
CA ALA A 516 -36.15 -7.40 58.09
C ALA A 516 -37.21 -6.32 58.38
N ALA A 517 -38.08 -6.00 57.41
CA ALA A 517 -39.18 -5.06 57.59
C ALA A 517 -40.22 -5.55 58.63
N ASP A 518 -40.51 -6.87 58.67
CA ASP A 518 -41.36 -7.47 59.71
C ASP A 518 -40.73 -7.36 61.12
N LEU A 519 -39.43 -7.65 61.22
CA LEU A 519 -38.67 -7.54 62.47
C LEU A 519 -38.64 -6.10 63.01
N GLU A 520 -38.45 -5.11 62.15
CA GLU A 520 -38.46 -3.69 62.52
C GLU A 520 -39.83 -3.26 63.07
N THR A 521 -40.91 -3.71 62.43
CA THR A 521 -42.28 -3.49 62.92
C THR A 521 -42.50 -4.09 64.32
N ARG A 522 -41.94 -5.28 64.58
CA ARG A 522 -42.03 -5.95 65.88
C ARG A 522 -41.20 -5.27 66.97
N LEU A 523 -40.04 -4.72 66.63
CA LEU A 523 -39.17 -3.97 67.55
C LEU A 523 -39.88 -2.71 68.07
N VAL A 524 -40.50 -1.94 67.18
CA VAL A 524 -41.27 -0.74 67.53
C VAL A 524 -42.38 -1.05 68.54
N ASN A 525 -43.08 -2.18 68.36
CA ASN A 525 -44.12 -2.61 69.28
C ASN A 525 -43.55 -3.01 70.66
N ALA A 526 -42.43 -3.74 70.68
CA ALA A 526 -41.79 -4.19 71.92
C ALA A 526 -41.23 -3.02 72.77
N GLU A 527 -40.64 -2.01 72.12
CA GLU A 527 -40.14 -0.81 72.81
C GLU A 527 -41.25 -0.01 73.51
N SER A 528 -42.47 -0.04 72.99
CA SER A 528 -43.63 0.56 73.68
C SER A 528 -43.97 -0.17 74.99
N THR A 529 -43.77 -1.50 75.03
CA THR A 529 -44.13 -2.35 76.18
C THR A 529 -43.11 -2.24 77.32
N VAL A 530 -41.83 -2.03 77.00
CA VAL A 530 -40.75 -1.92 78.01
C VAL A 530 -40.81 -0.61 78.80
N LYS A 531 -41.39 0.47 78.24
CA LYS A 531 -41.57 1.76 78.93
C LYS A 531 -42.59 1.71 80.08
N GLU A 532 -43.42 0.69 80.18
CA GLU A 532 -44.50 0.59 81.19
C GLU A 532 -44.09 -0.15 82.48
N LEU A 533 -42.85 -0.67 82.61
CA LEU A 533 -42.45 -1.60 83.69
C LEU A 533 -41.48 -1.05 84.77
N VAL A 534 -41.46 0.26 85.04
CA VAL A 534 -40.78 0.81 86.24
C VAL A 534 -41.80 1.34 87.25
N PRO A 535 -42.00 0.69 88.42
CA PRO A 535 -43.00 1.11 89.40
C PRO A 535 -42.64 2.42 90.12
N TYR A 536 -43.59 3.37 90.10
CA TYR A 536 -43.84 4.56 90.94
C TYR A 536 -42.71 5.16 91.80
N GLY A 537 -42.33 6.40 91.47
CA GLY A 537 -41.90 7.43 92.43
C GLY A 537 -40.41 7.76 92.51
N TRP A 538 -39.53 6.88 92.04
CA TRP A 538 -38.08 7.04 92.18
C TRP A 538 -37.43 7.20 90.79
N TYR A 539 -36.71 8.30 90.60
CA TYR A 539 -36.18 8.74 89.32
C TYR A 539 -34.64 8.69 89.30
N CYS A 540 -34.04 8.70 88.11
CA CYS A 540 -32.61 8.91 87.98
C CYS A 540 -32.36 10.43 87.86
N PRO A 541 -31.54 11.03 88.73
CA PRO A 541 -31.35 12.49 88.75
C PRO A 541 -30.59 13.04 87.52
N VAL A 542 -29.95 12.15 86.76
CA VAL A 542 -29.26 12.43 85.50
C VAL A 542 -29.50 11.28 84.51
N PRO A 543 -29.28 11.45 83.20
CA PRO A 543 -29.25 10.32 82.28
C PRO A 543 -28.24 9.25 82.74
N LEU A 544 -28.57 7.97 82.54
CA LEU A 544 -27.71 6.86 82.93
C LEU A 544 -26.33 6.97 82.28
N ASP A 545 -25.31 6.47 82.99
CA ASP A 545 -23.90 6.46 82.57
C ASP A 545 -23.28 7.86 82.32
N THR A 546 -23.96 8.94 82.73
CA THR A 546 -23.41 10.30 82.66
C THR A 546 -22.36 10.53 83.76
N PRO A 547 -21.15 11.01 83.43
CA PRO A 547 -20.15 11.46 84.40
C PRO A 547 -20.64 12.58 85.32
N ILE A 548 -20.70 12.30 86.62
CA ILE A 548 -21.17 13.21 87.66
C ILE A 548 -20.23 13.31 88.87
N ARG A 549 -20.47 14.30 89.72
CA ARG A 549 -19.90 14.44 91.07
C ARG A 549 -21.02 14.61 92.09
N PHE A 550 -20.91 13.92 93.22
CA PHE A 550 -21.77 14.11 94.38
C PHE A 550 -21.12 15.10 95.36
N VAL A 551 -21.79 16.22 95.64
CA VAL A 551 -21.30 17.26 96.54
C VAL A 551 -22.25 17.41 97.73
N GLY A 552 -21.75 17.23 98.95
CA GLY A 552 -22.54 17.39 100.17
C GLY A 552 -23.05 18.81 100.33
N VAL A 553 -24.36 19.00 100.56
CA VAL A 553 -24.98 20.33 100.63
C VAL A 553 -24.46 21.14 101.80
N GLN A 554 -24.30 20.50 102.97
CA GLN A 554 -23.86 21.15 104.21
C GLN A 554 -22.38 21.54 104.18
N THR A 555 -21.51 20.68 103.66
CA THR A 555 -20.04 20.85 103.75
C THR A 555 -19.42 21.44 102.48
N GLY A 556 -20.09 21.29 101.33
CA GLY A 556 -19.53 21.65 100.03
C GLY A 556 -18.43 20.70 99.53
N LEU A 557 -18.11 19.65 100.28
CA LEU A 557 -17.11 18.65 99.90
C LEU A 557 -17.70 17.62 98.92
N ALA A 558 -16.86 17.14 98.02
CA ALA A 558 -17.15 16.08 97.07
C ALA A 558 -16.95 14.69 97.69
N LEU A 559 -17.78 13.74 97.27
CA LEU A 559 -17.53 12.32 97.50
C LEU A 559 -16.30 11.91 96.66
N ASP A 560 -15.24 11.56 97.36
CA ASP A 560 -13.93 11.23 96.83
C ASP A 560 -13.57 9.79 97.18
N TRP A 561 -12.93 9.11 96.24
CA TRP A 561 -12.29 7.85 96.53
C TRP A 561 -10.77 7.93 96.29
N PRO A 562 -9.97 8.11 97.37
CA PRO A 562 -8.52 8.19 97.26
C PRO A 562 -7.93 6.93 96.63
N VAL A 563 -7.01 7.13 95.69
CA VAL A 563 -6.32 6.04 95.00
C VAL A 563 -5.57 5.16 96.01
N GLY A 564 -5.80 3.85 95.99
CA GLY A 564 -5.11 2.88 96.84
C GLY A 564 -5.75 2.63 98.21
N THR A 565 -6.90 3.25 98.52
CA THR A 565 -7.68 2.95 99.75
C THR A 565 -8.94 2.16 99.41
N THR A 566 -9.58 1.54 100.41
CA THR A 566 -10.88 0.86 100.26
C THR A 566 -12.06 1.70 100.74
N ASN A 567 -11.78 2.84 101.40
CA ASN A 567 -12.79 3.68 102.04
C ASN A 567 -12.95 4.97 101.27
N ALA A 568 -14.19 5.34 100.99
CA ALA A 568 -14.50 6.65 100.44
C ALA A 568 -14.31 7.72 101.53
N CYS A 569 -14.07 8.96 101.10
CA CYS A 569 -13.97 10.12 101.99
C CYS A 569 -14.59 11.36 101.33
N MET A 570 -14.74 12.42 102.11
CA MET A 570 -15.14 13.73 101.63
C MET A 570 -13.91 14.60 101.41
N TRP A 571 -13.81 15.25 100.26
CA TRP A 571 -12.67 16.10 99.91
C TRP A 571 -13.10 17.34 99.14
N GLN A 572 -12.29 18.41 99.16
CA GLN A 572 -12.54 19.58 98.33
C GLN A 572 -12.64 19.19 96.85
N SER A 573 -13.63 19.73 96.14
CA SER A 573 -13.81 19.49 94.70
C SER A 573 -12.56 19.92 93.93
N HIS A 574 -11.95 19.00 93.19
CA HIS A 574 -10.72 19.30 92.43
C HIS A 574 -10.71 18.72 91.01
N GLY A 575 -11.87 18.29 90.48
CA GLY A 575 -11.95 17.84 89.09
C GLY A 575 -11.37 16.46 88.82
N GLY A 576 -10.72 15.82 89.80
CA GLY A 576 -10.07 14.54 89.62
C GLY A 576 -11.08 13.42 89.42
N THR A 577 -10.76 12.45 88.57
CA THR A 577 -11.62 11.30 88.25
C THR A 577 -11.94 10.41 89.46
N ASN A 578 -11.13 10.48 90.53
CA ASN A 578 -11.43 9.90 91.85
C ASN A 578 -12.67 10.51 92.53
N GLN A 579 -13.13 11.68 92.08
CA GLN A 579 -14.41 12.31 92.47
C GLN A 579 -15.51 12.14 91.41
N GLY A 580 -15.23 11.37 90.35
CA GLY A 580 -16.11 11.11 89.23
C GLY A 580 -16.89 9.82 89.37
N TRP A 581 -18.21 9.91 89.22
CA TRP A 581 -19.14 8.81 89.39
C TRP A 581 -20.10 8.71 88.20
N ARG A 582 -20.71 7.54 87.98
CA ARG A 582 -21.76 7.29 87.01
C ARG A 582 -22.90 6.53 87.67
N ILE A 583 -24.14 6.89 87.34
CA ILE A 583 -25.31 6.16 87.83
C ILE A 583 -25.69 5.10 86.78
N ILE A 584 -25.74 3.84 87.19
CA ILE A 584 -26.04 2.71 86.33
C ILE A 584 -27.31 2.02 86.82
N ARG A 585 -28.14 1.56 85.90
CA ARG A 585 -29.39 0.88 86.24
C ARG A 585 -29.11 -0.46 86.94
N SER A 586 -29.77 -0.69 88.08
CA SER A 586 -29.86 -1.98 88.76
C SER A 586 -31.27 -2.55 88.57
N LYS A 587 -31.45 -3.84 88.89
CA LYS A 587 -32.75 -4.52 88.83
C LYS A 587 -33.81 -3.84 89.73
N TYR A 588 -33.40 -3.25 90.85
CA TYR A 588 -34.30 -2.66 91.86
C TYR A 588 -33.95 -1.21 92.24
N GLY A 589 -33.19 -0.51 91.40
CA GLY A 589 -32.73 0.85 91.68
C GLY A 589 -31.53 1.23 90.83
N PHE A 590 -30.51 1.81 91.44
CA PHE A 590 -29.30 2.22 90.73
C PHE A 590 -28.01 1.86 91.47
N TYR A 591 -26.97 1.52 90.73
CA TYR A 591 -25.61 1.47 91.22
C TYR A 591 -24.92 2.81 90.99
N ILE A 592 -24.05 3.21 91.91
CA ILE A 592 -23.16 4.36 91.75
C ILE A 592 -21.75 3.82 91.48
N LYS A 593 -21.23 4.01 90.28
CA LYS A 593 -19.94 3.46 89.82
C LYS A 593 -18.89 4.55 89.71
N GLN A 594 -17.68 4.31 90.21
CA GLN A 594 -16.57 5.25 90.04
C GLN A 594 -16.05 5.19 88.60
N MET A 595 -15.66 6.34 88.04
CA MET A 595 -15.38 6.50 86.60
C MET A 595 -14.19 5.71 86.05
N ASP A 596 -13.15 5.45 86.84
CA ASP A 596 -11.84 4.96 86.37
C ASP A 596 -11.49 3.55 86.82
N GLN A 597 -11.85 3.17 88.05
CA GLN A 597 -11.40 1.94 88.71
C GLN A 597 -12.41 0.79 88.58
N ASN A 598 -13.51 0.99 87.83
CA ASN A 598 -14.56 -0.01 87.59
C ASN A 598 -15.15 -0.63 88.88
N LYS A 599 -15.11 0.10 90.01
CA LYS A 599 -15.76 -0.28 91.27
C LYS A 599 -16.99 0.56 91.54
N TYR A 600 -17.82 0.08 92.44
CA TYR A 600 -19.09 0.68 92.82
C TYR A 600 -19.07 1.12 94.28
N LEU A 601 -19.84 2.15 94.60
CA LEU A 601 -20.11 2.55 95.97
C LEU A 601 -20.80 1.38 96.69
N GLN A 602 -20.21 0.95 97.81
CA GLN A 602 -20.63 -0.25 98.53
C GLN A 602 -20.71 0.04 100.03
N CYS A 603 -21.85 -0.29 100.63
CA CYS A 603 -22.01 -0.32 102.08
C CYS A 603 -21.20 -1.49 102.67
N GLN A 604 -20.33 -1.21 103.64
CA GLN A 604 -19.52 -2.23 104.31
C GLN A 604 -20.34 -2.90 105.43
N ALA A 605 -20.01 -4.16 105.73
CA ALA A 605 -20.68 -4.92 106.79
C ALA A 605 -20.48 -4.23 108.16
N VAL A 606 -21.57 -4.01 108.90
CA VAL A 606 -21.52 -3.45 110.26
C VAL A 606 -21.41 -4.58 111.27
N SER A 607 -20.41 -4.55 112.15
CA SER A 607 -20.37 -5.38 113.36
C SER A 607 -20.85 -4.56 114.56
N GLY A 608 -22.00 -4.92 115.13
CA GLY A 608 -22.59 -4.30 116.32
C GLY A 608 -23.70 -3.27 116.05
N ASN A 609 -24.50 -2.99 117.08
CA ASN A 609 -25.68 -2.13 117.02
C ASN A 609 -25.28 -0.65 116.97
N ASN A 610 -25.05 -0.11 115.78
CA ASN A 610 -24.70 1.30 115.55
C ASN A 610 -25.60 1.89 114.45
N ASP A 611 -26.09 3.12 114.66
CA ASP A 611 -26.98 3.88 113.76
C ASP A 611 -26.32 4.31 112.42
N ARG A 612 -25.16 3.75 112.07
CA ARG A 612 -24.38 4.09 110.87
C ARG A 612 -23.75 2.89 110.18
N ILE A 613 -23.65 3.00 108.85
CA ILE A 613 -22.97 2.04 107.96
C ILE A 613 -21.85 2.76 107.23
N TYR A 614 -20.62 2.25 107.29
CA TYR A 614 -19.51 2.84 106.55
C TYR A 614 -19.61 2.53 105.06
N ILE A 615 -19.13 3.46 104.24
CA ILE A 615 -19.16 3.34 102.80
C ILE A 615 -17.74 3.26 102.26
N GLY A 616 -17.52 2.23 101.45
CA GLY A 616 -16.31 2.07 100.65
C GLY A 616 -16.67 1.82 99.20
N THR A 617 -15.76 1.20 98.47
CA THR A 617 -15.99 0.75 97.10
C THR A 617 -15.67 -0.73 96.92
N GLY A 618 -16.38 -1.39 96.02
CA GLY A 618 -16.25 -2.83 95.78
C GLY A 618 -16.64 -3.23 94.35
N GLU A 619 -16.44 -4.51 94.00
CA GLU A 619 -16.79 -5.04 92.67
C GLU A 619 -18.30 -5.16 92.47
N VAL A 620 -19.03 -5.29 93.58
CA VAL A 620 -20.49 -5.37 93.61
C VAL A 620 -21.02 -4.18 94.40
N GLY A 621 -21.74 -3.28 93.75
CA GLY A 621 -22.28 -2.08 94.38
C GLY A 621 -23.49 -2.35 95.27
N SER A 622 -23.68 -1.48 96.25
CA SER A 622 -25.00 -1.36 96.89
C SER A 622 -25.98 -0.72 95.93
N THR A 623 -27.26 -1.08 96.03
CA THR A 623 -28.32 -0.46 95.22
C THR A 623 -28.87 0.74 95.96
N PHE A 624 -28.99 1.87 95.28
CA PHE A 624 -29.46 3.14 95.80
C PHE A 624 -30.70 3.62 95.06
N LEU A 625 -31.53 4.39 95.76
CA LEU A 625 -32.65 5.14 95.20
C LEU A 625 -32.43 6.65 95.45
N PHE A 626 -32.93 7.47 94.54
CA PHE A 626 -32.77 8.93 94.59
C PHE A 626 -34.12 9.61 94.80
N GLU A 627 -34.23 10.36 95.89
CA GLU A 627 -35.37 11.25 96.16
C GLU A 627 -35.04 12.67 95.72
N GLN A 628 -35.91 13.29 94.91
CA GLN A 628 -35.77 14.72 94.62
C GLN A 628 -36.38 15.50 95.74
N MET A 629 -35.59 16.35 96.37
CA MET A 629 -36.12 17.32 97.31
C MET A 629 -36.69 18.52 96.55
N PRO A 630 -37.74 19.20 97.06
CA PRO A 630 -38.34 20.37 96.40
C PRO A 630 -37.36 21.52 96.10
N ASP A 631 -36.23 21.60 96.82
CA ASP A 631 -35.17 22.60 96.60
C ASP A 631 -34.17 22.22 95.49
N GLY A 632 -34.42 21.11 94.79
CA GLY A 632 -33.58 20.58 93.72
C GLY A 632 -32.37 19.76 94.19
N THR A 633 -32.18 19.60 95.50
CA THR A 633 -31.16 18.67 96.03
C THR A 633 -31.68 17.23 96.03
N THR A 634 -30.78 16.26 96.21
CA THR A 634 -31.11 14.84 96.17
C THR A 634 -30.76 14.17 97.49
N MET A 635 -31.69 13.37 98.02
CA MET A 635 -31.39 12.40 99.08
C MET A 635 -31.15 11.04 98.44
N ILE A 636 -30.13 10.33 98.94
CA ILE A 636 -29.69 9.05 98.38
C ILE A 636 -29.96 7.97 99.42
N HIS A 637 -30.93 7.11 99.13
CA HIS A 637 -31.41 6.07 100.04
C HIS A 637 -30.75 4.73 99.71
N LEU A 638 -30.52 3.90 100.72
CA LEU A 638 -30.19 2.49 100.49
C LEU A 638 -31.46 1.75 100.06
N ALA A 639 -31.44 1.07 98.92
CA ALA A 639 -32.66 0.52 98.32
C ALA A 639 -33.33 -0.58 99.16
N ASP A 640 -32.57 -1.35 99.94
CA ASP A 640 -33.09 -2.39 100.83
C ASP A 640 -33.37 -1.88 102.26
N ARG A 641 -32.97 -0.64 102.59
CA ARG A 641 -33.21 0.03 103.88
C ARG A 641 -33.44 1.54 103.65
N LEU A 642 -34.65 1.90 103.22
CA LEU A 642 -34.99 3.27 102.77
C LEU A 642 -34.86 4.35 103.85
N ASP A 643 -34.85 3.95 105.12
CA ASP A 643 -34.63 4.77 106.30
C ASP A 643 -33.16 5.21 106.50
N TYR A 644 -32.23 4.62 105.73
CA TYR A 644 -30.83 4.99 105.69
C TYR A 644 -30.51 5.89 104.50
N THR A 645 -29.90 7.04 104.78
CA THR A 645 -29.49 8.03 103.77
C THR A 645 -27.99 8.23 103.76
N LEU A 646 -27.45 8.50 102.56
CA LEU A 646 -26.04 8.85 102.41
C LEU A 646 -25.76 10.18 103.12
N ASN A 647 -24.85 10.16 104.08
CA ASN A 647 -24.61 11.23 105.04
C ASN A 647 -23.11 11.57 105.13
N VAL A 648 -22.80 12.85 105.35
CA VAL A 648 -21.45 13.29 105.75
C VAL A 648 -21.32 13.27 107.27
N GLU A 649 -20.49 12.36 107.79
CA GLU A 649 -20.36 12.08 109.21
C GLU A 649 -20.09 13.35 110.04
N GLY A 650 -20.97 13.60 111.03
CA GLY A 650 -20.85 14.76 111.92
C GLY A 650 -20.98 16.13 111.25
N ALA A 651 -21.37 16.20 109.98
CA ALA A 651 -21.38 17.42 109.17
C ALA A 651 -20.02 18.16 109.11
N SER A 652 -18.92 17.42 109.29
CA SER A 652 -17.57 17.99 109.35
C SER A 652 -17.11 18.51 107.97
N PRO A 653 -16.65 19.77 107.86
CA PRO A 653 -16.12 20.32 106.62
C PRO A 653 -14.62 19.98 106.39
N ALA A 654 -14.03 19.10 107.21
CA ALA A 654 -12.64 18.70 107.06
C ALA A 654 -12.45 17.68 105.92
N ASN A 655 -11.39 17.83 105.13
CA ASN A 655 -10.95 16.82 104.16
C ASN A 655 -10.66 15.49 104.87
N GLY A 656 -11.09 14.38 104.28
CA GLY A 656 -10.98 13.04 104.85
C GLY A 656 -12.16 12.63 105.74
N THR A 657 -13.16 13.50 105.96
CA THR A 657 -14.40 13.14 106.68
C THR A 657 -15.08 11.95 105.98
N LYS A 658 -15.64 11.00 106.75
CA LYS A 658 -16.19 9.77 106.17
C LYS A 658 -17.63 9.96 105.66
N PRO A 659 -17.96 9.46 104.46
CA PRO A 659 -19.34 9.21 104.06
C PRO A 659 -19.84 7.94 104.74
N ILE A 660 -21.06 8.00 105.27
CA ILE A 660 -21.73 6.89 105.94
C ILE A 660 -23.19 6.83 105.48
N MET A 661 -23.82 5.67 105.53
CA MET A 661 -25.29 5.62 105.55
C MET A 661 -25.74 5.80 107.01
N TRP A 662 -26.60 6.77 107.26
CA TRP A 662 -27.08 7.11 108.60
C TRP A 662 -28.57 6.86 108.73
N LEU A 663 -29.00 6.29 109.87
CA LEU A 663 -30.40 6.03 110.16
C LEU A 663 -31.12 7.34 110.57
N GLY A 664 -32.24 7.65 109.92
CA GLY A 664 -33.10 8.79 110.32
C GLY A 664 -32.68 10.15 109.75
N GLY A 665 -32.05 10.19 108.57
CA GLY A 665 -31.60 11.41 107.91
C GLY A 665 -32.74 12.33 107.46
N LYS A 666 -32.73 13.57 107.95
CA LYS A 666 -33.64 14.67 107.53
C LYS A 666 -32.94 16.03 107.55
N SER A 667 -31.60 16.07 107.61
CA SER A 667 -30.84 17.30 107.76
C SER A 667 -29.95 17.58 106.53
N ASN A 668 -29.32 18.75 106.46
CA ASN A 668 -28.55 19.15 105.28
C ASN A 668 -27.31 18.28 105.02
N ASN A 669 -26.83 17.50 105.99
CA ASN A 669 -25.72 16.57 105.80
C ASN A 669 -26.12 15.27 105.07
N ASP A 670 -27.41 15.01 104.89
CA ASP A 670 -27.97 13.91 104.08
C ASP A 670 -28.24 14.30 102.62
N ARG A 671 -28.14 15.61 102.31
CA ARG A 671 -28.52 16.16 101.01
C ARG A 671 -27.31 16.34 100.12
N TRP A 672 -27.49 16.01 98.84
CA TRP A 672 -26.44 16.02 97.84
C TRP A 672 -26.84 16.89 96.64
N ARG A 673 -25.87 17.62 96.10
CA ARG A 673 -25.96 18.22 94.78
C ARG A 673 -25.25 17.31 93.79
N ILE A 674 -25.95 16.91 92.74
CA ILE A 674 -25.41 16.10 91.66
C ILE A 674 -25.07 17.04 90.52
N ARG A 675 -23.78 17.14 90.18
CA ARG A 675 -23.26 18.03 89.13
C ARG A 675 -22.58 17.22 88.04
N ALA A 676 -22.50 17.77 86.83
CA ALA A 676 -21.64 17.21 85.79
C ALA A 676 -20.19 17.19 86.29
N HIS A 677 -19.46 16.09 86.05
CA HIS A 677 -18.12 15.89 86.60
C HIS A 677 -17.15 17.04 86.30
N ASN A 678 -17.24 17.63 85.11
CA ASN A 678 -16.33 18.70 84.66
C ASN A 678 -16.59 20.07 85.32
N GLN A 679 -17.63 20.22 86.15
CA GLN A 679 -17.91 21.47 86.89
C GLN A 679 -17.29 21.38 88.28
N VAL A 680 -16.14 22.03 88.51
CA VAL A 680 -15.45 22.12 89.82
C VAL A 680 -16.15 23.10 90.76
#